data_AF-A0A9P0JAI1-F1
#
_entry.id   AF-A0A9P0JAI1-F1
#
_cell.length_a   1.000
_cell.length_b   1.000
_cell.length_c   1.000
_cell.angle_alpha   90.00
_cell.angle_beta   90.00
_cell.angle_gamma   90.00
#
_symmetry.space_group_name_H-M   'P 1'
#
loop_
_entity.id
_entity.type
_entity.pdbx_description
1 polymer ?
#
loop_
_entity_poly.entity_id
_entity_poly.type
_entity_poly.pdbx_seq_one_letter_code
_entity_poly.pdbx_strand_id
1 'polypeptide(L)'
;MKLWLILSITSYSIIECFPGAITEFSDSEVSIREKRQGTVTDTCDFGVDPGLLTCDWKNRNGSALKWELGAGTLSNWLGGPPSDAGQGEDAEKGGYIFFETSLLAAPVVRVDDITIREGQNAFIESPVLGSTGAEGKCISFSFNVDGLSAAGLRVILQPTNKDGRPDGFFRVLWGTKDPTNKVWMNSEVLYTYNKEHQVVFEGVAKDLPDPFRKFRGYVAVDNIAIKQGLDCKGHCTFEGGFCGWINDEDDDFNWSLGRGSKNPSTGPATDRSSFIYGGMEGGYAFIDSSYPRRPGDMARMSSMEFDPTGPDTPLCLRFWTHMYGNGIGTLTISISDTREGEDRDIWSLTGEAGNSWYQAEVPVSSANPFKIIIIAKIGKNNLGDIAVDDISLTPGSCPTAPQIAAATSGDCTFEVDECGWSNVVSRERLDDIDWERTSGAALRSTAHDHTLGTEKGYLMTLARTALQRPGSRAWFTSRDFKTTSTPRCLSFWFVMNEPFIDTTGPSLGALSIYLRSNDNTGTTIMKPIWRLYNHQGPDWQYAQALIKEPNDAILIEGIWGSSRANGFIAFDDITFFGGSCSIIPAGAKVRPGECRFERDMCDWSNGTDKSPASWRMATVNRRPSNLPDKTFGAPDGYIYYDLFNQILGSNMVRLISPVIPVTDEPQLCFSFWYAAFGAGESALLQIMRQDNSSGETPAEKIWSLEAKNMDTTRPAWMPAQVTVESNKPFHIIMEGQATNGGFAVDDIIFTPGSCPTRPEKAALKNQKLKAA
;
A
#
# COMPACT_ATOMS: atom_id res chain seq x y z
N MET A 1 -50.09 1.57 -32.43
CA MET A 1 -50.11 1.03 -33.81
C MET A 1 -50.62 2.15 -34.73
N LYS A 2 -49.80 2.56 -35.73
CA LYS A 2 -49.99 3.66 -36.76
C LYS A 2 -49.84 5.11 -36.23
N LEU A 3 -48.83 5.97 -36.51
CA LEU A 3 -47.94 6.27 -37.68
C LEU A 3 -48.73 7.02 -38.79
N TRP A 4 -48.47 8.30 -39.14
CA TRP A 4 -47.47 8.88 -40.09
C TRP A 4 -47.64 10.45 -40.18
N LEU A 5 -46.58 11.29 -40.15
CA LEU A 5 -45.88 12.04 -41.26
C LEU A 5 -46.75 13.15 -41.97
N ILE A 6 -46.31 14.37 -42.41
CA ILE A 6 -45.07 14.78 -43.13
C ILE A 6 -45.06 16.31 -43.53
N LEU A 7 -43.85 16.88 -43.81
CA LEU A 7 -43.38 18.03 -44.68
C LEU A 7 -43.98 19.48 -44.56
N SER A 8 -43.39 20.60 -45.05
CA SER A 8 -42.05 21.18 -45.27
C SER A 8 -42.15 22.43 -46.22
N ILE A 9 -41.27 23.45 -46.04
CA ILE A 9 -40.67 24.39 -47.06
C ILE A 9 -41.42 25.67 -47.56
N THR A 10 -40.93 26.82 -47.06
CA THR A 10 -40.43 28.12 -47.65
C THR A 10 -40.97 28.82 -48.92
N SER A 11 -40.97 30.17 -48.84
CA SER A 11 -40.31 31.21 -49.70
C SER A 11 -41.15 32.22 -50.55
N TYR A 12 -40.54 33.42 -50.73
CA TYR A 12 -40.84 34.61 -51.59
C TYR A 12 -41.75 35.72 -51.00
N SER A 13 -41.45 37.04 -51.02
CA SER A 13 -40.68 37.89 -51.96
C SER A 13 -40.05 39.17 -51.33
N ILE A 14 -39.06 39.72 -52.04
CA ILE A 14 -38.25 40.94 -51.82
C ILE A 14 -38.83 42.15 -52.59
N ILE A 15 -38.62 43.39 -52.11
CA ILE A 15 -38.55 44.61 -52.95
C ILE A 15 -37.34 45.50 -52.54
N GLU A 16 -36.59 45.87 -53.59
CA GLU A 16 -35.44 46.75 -53.89
C GLU A 16 -35.45 48.21 -53.33
N CYS A 17 -34.41 49.09 -53.34
CA CYS A 17 -33.00 49.11 -53.80
C CYS A 17 -32.21 50.33 -53.20
N PHE A 18 -30.87 50.25 -53.29
CA PHE A 18 -29.69 51.07 -52.83
C PHE A 18 -29.49 52.46 -53.52
N PRO A 19 -28.45 53.35 -53.23
CA PRO A 19 -27.00 53.05 -53.01
C PRO A 19 -26.02 54.01 -52.23
N GLY A 20 -24.84 53.45 -51.84
CA GLY A 20 -23.48 54.07 -51.74
C GLY A 20 -23.04 54.74 -50.40
N ALA A 21 -21.82 54.65 -49.84
CA ALA A 21 -20.53 54.05 -50.22
C ALA A 21 -19.53 53.97 -49.01
N ILE A 22 -18.85 52.81 -48.86
CA ILE A 22 -17.43 52.48 -48.53
C ILE A 22 -16.60 53.31 -47.52
N THR A 23 -16.07 52.68 -46.43
CA THR A 23 -14.62 52.53 -46.08
C THR A 23 -14.36 51.76 -44.75
N GLU A 24 -13.53 50.71 -44.87
CA GLU A 24 -12.47 50.10 -44.02
C GLU A 24 -12.50 49.89 -42.48
N PHE A 25 -11.80 48.80 -42.11
CA PHE A 25 -11.58 48.12 -40.81
C PHE A 25 -10.90 48.95 -39.70
N SER A 26 -11.24 48.67 -38.43
CA SER A 26 -10.28 48.67 -37.31
C SER A 26 -10.76 47.84 -36.10
N ASP A 27 -9.89 46.93 -35.65
CA ASP A 27 -9.67 46.39 -34.30
C ASP A 27 -10.87 46.02 -33.40
N SER A 28 -11.16 44.72 -33.32
CA SER A 28 -11.74 44.12 -32.11
C SER A 28 -10.63 43.90 -31.08
N GLU A 29 -10.69 44.67 -29.98
CA GLU A 29 -9.86 44.48 -28.80
C GLU A 29 -9.85 43.02 -28.37
N VAL A 30 -8.68 42.39 -28.49
CA VAL A 30 -8.35 41.18 -27.74
C VAL A 30 -8.35 41.60 -26.28
N SER A 31 -9.30 41.11 -25.48
CA SER A 31 -9.23 41.26 -24.03
C SER A 31 -8.09 40.40 -23.50
N ILE A 32 -6.88 40.95 -23.51
CA ILE A 32 -5.78 40.44 -22.70
C ILE A 32 -6.21 40.68 -21.26
N ARG A 33 -6.67 39.63 -20.57
CA ARG A 33 -6.86 39.69 -19.12
C ARG A 33 -5.48 39.79 -18.49
N GLU A 34 -5.11 41.01 -18.08
CA GLU A 34 -3.95 41.24 -17.23
C GLU A 34 -4.07 40.44 -15.91
N LYS A 35 -2.96 39.81 -15.53
CA LYS A 35 -2.75 39.15 -14.24
C LYS A 35 -3.10 40.14 -13.11
N ARG A 36 -4.20 39.89 -12.38
CA ARG A 36 -4.38 40.49 -11.05
C ARG A 36 -3.44 39.77 -10.08
N GLN A 37 -2.25 40.33 -9.91
CA GLN A 37 -1.44 40.08 -8.71
C GLN A 37 -2.19 40.67 -7.51
N GLY A 38 -2.65 39.79 -6.62
CA GLY A 38 -3.44 40.16 -5.44
C GLY A 38 -3.73 38.99 -4.51
N THR A 39 -2.66 38.38 -3.97
CA THR A 39 -2.53 37.58 -2.73
C THR A 39 -3.38 36.30 -2.53
N VAL A 40 -2.64 35.19 -2.25
CA VAL A 40 -3.04 33.84 -1.80
C VAL A 40 -3.56 32.96 -2.96
N THR A 41 -2.78 32.25 -3.77
CA THR A 41 -1.52 31.50 -3.61
C THR A 41 -0.81 31.42 -4.98
N ASP A 42 0.54 31.34 -5.03
CA ASP A 42 1.31 31.08 -6.27
C ASP A 42 1.21 29.59 -6.72
N THR A 43 0.05 28.98 -6.52
CA THR A 43 -0.21 27.56 -6.78
C THR A 43 -0.99 27.41 -8.09
N CYS A 44 -0.54 26.50 -8.95
CA CYS A 44 -1.26 26.08 -10.13
C CYS A 44 -2.16 24.89 -9.77
N ASP A 45 -3.46 25.15 -9.66
CA ASP A 45 -4.55 24.20 -9.42
C ASP A 45 -5.27 23.78 -10.72
N PHE A 46 -4.70 24.17 -11.88
CA PHE A 46 -5.24 23.94 -13.24
C PHE A 46 -6.68 24.43 -13.51
N GLY A 47 -7.33 25.10 -12.55
CA GLY A 47 -8.66 25.70 -12.64
C GLY A 47 -9.82 24.69 -12.60
N VAL A 48 -11.02 25.15 -12.95
CA VAL A 48 -12.26 24.32 -13.03
C VAL A 48 -12.84 24.38 -14.43
N ASP A 49 -13.52 23.33 -14.89
CA ASP A 49 -14.19 23.30 -16.22
C ASP A 49 -15.30 24.38 -16.32
N PRO A 50 -15.32 25.29 -17.34
CA PRO A 50 -14.54 25.33 -18.60
C PRO A 50 -13.32 26.28 -18.62
N GLY A 51 -12.85 26.72 -17.47
CA GLY A 51 -11.70 27.61 -17.28
C GLY A 51 -10.36 26.90 -17.08
N LEU A 52 -10.21 25.64 -17.49
CA LEU A 52 -8.96 24.88 -17.31
C LEU A 52 -7.77 25.57 -18.01
N LEU A 53 -6.63 25.66 -17.32
CA LEU A 53 -5.39 26.31 -17.81
C LEU A 53 -4.17 25.48 -17.41
N THR A 54 -3.10 25.54 -18.20
CA THR A 54 -1.83 24.85 -17.86
C THR A 54 -0.88 25.68 -17.00
N CYS A 55 -1.30 26.87 -16.52
CA CYS A 55 -0.46 27.80 -15.74
C CYS A 55 0.96 28.00 -16.31
N ASP A 56 1.06 28.17 -17.63
CA ASP A 56 2.32 28.32 -18.40
C ASP A 56 3.21 27.06 -18.52
N TRP A 57 2.82 25.93 -17.93
CA TRP A 57 3.46 24.64 -18.15
C TRP A 57 3.19 24.12 -19.57
N LYS A 58 4.20 23.52 -20.20
CA LYS A 58 4.15 23.08 -21.60
C LYS A 58 4.62 21.65 -21.76
N ASN A 59 3.86 20.88 -22.53
CA ASN A 59 4.31 19.56 -22.97
C ASN A 59 5.60 19.67 -23.79
N ARG A 60 6.58 18.81 -23.51
CA ARG A 60 7.82 18.72 -24.30
C ARG A 60 7.49 18.35 -25.75
N ASN A 61 8.11 19.04 -26.70
CA ASN A 61 7.91 18.72 -28.10
C ASN A 61 8.63 17.41 -28.48
N GLY A 62 7.93 16.51 -29.17
CA GLY A 62 8.49 15.21 -29.59
C GLY A 62 8.27 14.06 -28.61
N SER A 63 7.69 14.29 -27.42
CA SER A 63 7.24 13.18 -26.55
C SER A 63 6.07 12.45 -27.22
N ALA A 64 6.08 11.12 -27.17
CA ALA A 64 5.02 10.34 -27.80
C ALA A 64 3.75 10.30 -26.93
N LEU A 65 3.91 10.41 -25.61
CA LEU A 65 2.83 10.66 -24.66
C LEU A 65 2.79 12.14 -24.26
N LYS A 66 1.59 12.63 -23.95
CA LYS A 66 1.36 14.02 -23.56
C LYS A 66 0.49 14.08 -22.32
N TRP A 67 0.77 15.08 -21.49
CA TRP A 67 -0.09 15.49 -20.39
C TRP A 67 -1.32 16.20 -20.92
N GLU A 68 -2.48 15.74 -20.49
CA GLU A 68 -3.81 16.26 -20.82
C GLU A 68 -4.44 16.86 -19.57
N LEU A 69 -5.31 17.85 -19.76
CA LEU A 69 -6.10 18.43 -18.69
C LEU A 69 -7.25 17.47 -18.35
N GLY A 70 -7.38 17.11 -17.09
CA GLY A 70 -8.50 16.37 -16.53
C GLY A 70 -9.33 17.27 -15.63
N ALA A 71 -10.65 17.09 -15.65
CA ALA A 71 -11.54 17.58 -14.61
C ALA A 71 -12.25 16.37 -14.00
N GLY A 72 -12.33 16.27 -12.67
CA GLY A 72 -12.77 15.07 -11.94
C GLY A 72 -13.91 14.29 -12.62
N THR A 73 -15.06 14.93 -12.84
CA THR A 73 -16.22 14.30 -13.52
C THR A 73 -15.99 13.81 -14.96
N LEU A 74 -15.16 14.49 -15.75
CA LEU A 74 -14.88 14.15 -17.17
C LEU A 74 -13.77 13.10 -17.32
N SER A 75 -12.85 13.07 -16.37
CA SER A 75 -11.67 12.20 -16.38
C SER A 75 -11.97 10.71 -16.23
N ASN A 76 -13.14 10.36 -15.69
CA ASN A 76 -13.63 8.98 -15.57
C ASN A 76 -13.58 8.22 -16.91
N TRP A 77 -13.75 8.92 -18.03
CA TRP A 77 -13.72 8.34 -19.37
C TRP A 77 -12.32 8.29 -19.99
N LEU A 78 -11.46 9.23 -19.60
CA LEU A 78 -10.10 9.40 -20.12
C LEU A 78 -9.07 8.55 -19.36
N GLY A 79 -9.41 8.08 -18.16
CA GLY A 79 -8.59 7.16 -17.38
C GLY A 79 -7.73 7.83 -16.30
N GLY A 80 -8.01 9.08 -15.92
CA GLY A 80 -7.37 9.77 -14.79
C GLY A 80 -8.13 9.59 -13.45
N PRO A 81 -7.65 10.24 -12.37
CA PRO A 81 -8.30 10.25 -11.06
C PRO A 81 -9.77 10.75 -11.09
N PRO A 82 -10.72 10.10 -10.42
CA PRO A 82 -12.13 10.51 -10.45
C PRO A 82 -12.41 11.87 -9.78
N SER A 83 -11.50 12.34 -8.94
CA SER A 83 -11.58 13.61 -8.23
C SER A 83 -10.26 14.35 -8.33
N ASP A 84 -10.33 15.67 -8.18
CA ASP A 84 -9.22 16.58 -8.02
C ASP A 84 -8.52 16.42 -6.65
N ALA A 85 -7.32 16.98 -6.48
CA ALA A 85 -6.59 16.96 -5.21
C ALA A 85 -7.08 18.01 -4.20
N GLY A 86 -7.86 19.01 -4.63
CA GLY A 86 -8.51 19.97 -3.75
C GLY A 86 -9.52 19.34 -2.78
N GLN A 87 -9.66 19.93 -1.58
CA GLN A 87 -10.69 19.52 -0.61
C GLN A 87 -11.96 20.38 -0.76
N GLY A 88 -13.14 19.77 -0.81
CA GLY A 88 -14.44 20.46 -0.75
C GLY A 88 -15.33 20.28 -1.98
N GLU A 89 -16.26 21.22 -2.21
CA GLU A 89 -17.23 21.20 -3.33
C GLU A 89 -16.57 21.24 -4.72
N ASP A 90 -15.32 21.71 -4.80
CA ASP A 90 -14.55 21.79 -6.02
C ASP A 90 -13.82 20.47 -6.36
N ALA A 91 -13.74 19.48 -5.46
CA ALA A 91 -13.03 18.23 -5.72
C ALA A 91 -13.59 17.43 -6.93
N GLU A 92 -14.86 17.61 -7.27
CA GLU A 92 -15.49 16.94 -8.41
C GLU A 92 -15.36 17.75 -9.73
N LYS A 93 -15.08 19.06 -9.62
CA LYS A 93 -15.04 20.02 -10.74
C LYS A 93 -13.66 20.63 -11.00
N GLY A 94 -12.74 20.42 -10.06
CA GLY A 94 -11.35 20.83 -10.08
C GLY A 94 -10.58 20.16 -11.21
N GLY A 95 -9.51 20.83 -11.59
CA GLY A 95 -8.68 20.51 -12.73
C GLY A 95 -7.34 20.00 -12.28
N TYR A 96 -6.78 19.09 -13.05
CA TYR A 96 -5.40 18.63 -12.87
C TYR A 96 -4.83 18.25 -14.23
N ILE A 97 -3.54 17.97 -14.29
CA ILE A 97 -2.94 17.35 -15.47
C ILE A 97 -2.71 15.87 -15.21
N PHE A 98 -2.98 15.04 -16.20
CA PHE A 98 -2.68 13.62 -16.14
C PHE A 98 -2.29 13.13 -17.53
N PHE A 99 -1.71 11.94 -17.60
CA PHE A 99 -1.67 11.22 -18.85
C PHE A 99 -1.99 9.76 -18.63
N GLU A 100 -2.69 9.17 -19.60
CA GLU A 100 -3.00 7.75 -19.62
C GLU A 100 -1.79 7.02 -20.21
N THR A 101 -1.16 6.21 -19.38
CA THR A 101 0.11 5.56 -19.68
C THR A 101 -0.05 4.47 -20.75
N SER A 102 -1.19 3.77 -20.85
CA SER A 102 -1.44 2.68 -21.80
C SER A 102 -1.52 3.11 -23.27
N LEU A 103 -1.76 4.40 -23.53
CA LEU A 103 -1.73 4.96 -24.88
C LEU A 103 -0.37 4.67 -25.52
N LEU A 104 -0.37 4.27 -26.79
CA LEU A 104 0.82 4.06 -27.60
C LEU A 104 0.74 5.03 -28.78
N ALA A 105 1.76 5.87 -28.96
CA ALA A 105 1.90 6.60 -30.21
C ALA A 105 2.16 5.62 -31.37
N ALA A 106 1.73 5.99 -32.58
CA ALA A 106 1.97 5.23 -33.81
C ALA A 106 3.45 4.80 -33.96
N PRO A 107 3.75 3.67 -34.62
CA PRO A 107 5.06 3.03 -34.57
C PRO A 107 6.18 3.97 -35.05
N VAL A 108 7.17 4.19 -34.18
CA VAL A 108 8.40 4.89 -34.50
C VAL A 108 9.20 4.03 -35.49
N VAL A 109 9.26 4.48 -36.74
CA VAL A 109 10.07 3.84 -37.79
C VAL A 109 11.54 4.08 -37.48
N ARG A 110 12.22 3.04 -36.98
CA ARG A 110 13.68 2.84 -36.88
C ARG A 110 14.51 4.06 -36.46
N VAL A 111 14.82 4.20 -35.17
CA VAL A 111 16.09 4.81 -34.69
C VAL A 111 16.47 4.20 -33.32
N ASP A 112 17.77 4.10 -33.09
CA ASP A 112 18.57 3.59 -31.96
C ASP A 112 17.97 3.68 -30.54
N ASP A 113 18.40 2.77 -29.64
CA ASP A 113 17.86 2.55 -28.28
C ASP A 113 17.68 3.80 -27.39
N ILE A 114 18.47 4.86 -27.61
CA ILE A 114 18.40 6.10 -26.84
C ILE A 114 17.13 6.90 -27.19
N THR A 115 16.72 6.92 -28.46
CA THR A 115 15.47 7.58 -28.90
C THR A 115 14.19 6.82 -28.51
N ILE A 116 14.30 5.55 -28.12
CA ILE A 116 13.15 4.74 -27.69
C ILE A 116 12.69 5.12 -26.28
N ARG A 117 13.62 5.45 -25.36
CA ARG A 117 13.29 5.83 -23.98
C ARG A 117 12.66 7.22 -23.87
N GLU A 118 13.15 8.21 -24.63
CA GLU A 118 12.55 9.56 -24.65
C GLU A 118 11.15 9.58 -25.28
N GLY A 119 10.79 8.57 -26.07
CA GLY A 119 9.48 8.42 -26.69
C GLY A 119 8.42 7.71 -25.84
N GLN A 120 8.76 7.10 -24.69
CA GLN A 120 7.80 6.29 -23.91
C GLN A 120 7.18 7.02 -22.72
N ASN A 121 7.83 8.09 -22.27
CA ASN A 121 7.41 8.88 -21.11
C ASN A 121 6.72 10.18 -21.54
N ALA A 122 5.95 10.77 -20.62
CA ALA A 122 5.32 12.06 -20.81
C ALA A 122 6.08 13.13 -20.02
N PHE A 123 6.40 14.26 -20.65
CA PHE A 123 7.16 15.33 -20.02
C PHE A 123 6.38 16.64 -20.08
N ILE A 124 6.21 17.29 -18.94
CA ILE A 124 5.67 18.65 -18.85
C ILE A 124 6.66 19.56 -18.15
N GLU A 125 6.96 20.68 -18.79
CA GLU A 125 8.07 21.56 -18.46
C GLU A 125 7.56 22.90 -17.94
N SER A 126 8.20 23.41 -16.89
CA SER A 126 8.00 24.77 -16.41
C SER A 126 8.54 25.80 -17.40
N PRO A 127 8.15 27.08 -17.27
CA PRO A 127 8.95 28.18 -17.81
C PRO A 127 10.42 28.11 -17.36
N VAL A 128 11.33 28.73 -18.13
CA VAL A 128 12.75 28.81 -17.76
C VAL A 128 12.89 29.62 -16.47
N LEU A 129 13.54 29.01 -15.48
CA LEU A 129 13.84 29.57 -14.18
C LEU A 129 15.31 30.03 -14.15
N GLY A 130 15.57 31.12 -13.42
CA GLY A 130 16.93 31.60 -13.16
C GLY A 130 17.64 30.83 -12.05
N SER A 131 18.81 31.31 -11.64
CA SER A 131 19.52 30.79 -10.46
C SER A 131 18.64 30.83 -9.22
N THR A 132 18.64 29.76 -8.43
CA THR A 132 17.87 29.67 -7.18
C THR A 132 18.53 30.42 -6.04
N GLY A 133 19.79 30.83 -6.19
CA GLY A 133 20.62 31.26 -5.06
C GLY A 133 20.89 30.12 -4.08
N ALA A 134 21.50 30.46 -2.95
CA ALA A 134 21.95 29.49 -1.95
C ALA A 134 20.79 28.92 -1.12
N GLU A 135 19.73 29.70 -0.89
CA GLU A 135 18.53 29.26 -0.16
C GLU A 135 17.69 28.24 -0.95
N GLY A 136 17.87 28.17 -2.28
CA GLY A 136 17.16 27.22 -3.12
C GLY A 136 15.70 27.60 -3.40
N LYS A 137 14.99 26.70 -4.07
CA LYS A 137 13.55 26.77 -4.34
C LYS A 137 12.85 25.54 -3.82
N CYS A 138 11.65 25.76 -3.29
CA CYS A 138 10.77 24.71 -2.80
C CYS A 138 9.68 24.45 -3.83
N ILE A 139 9.57 23.22 -4.33
CA ILE A 139 8.48 22.80 -5.20
C ILE A 139 7.52 21.97 -4.35
N SER A 140 6.26 22.38 -4.24
CA SER A 140 5.20 21.58 -3.63
C SER A 140 4.18 21.18 -4.69
N PHE A 141 3.69 19.94 -4.66
CA PHE A 141 2.70 19.44 -5.62
C PHE A 141 1.91 18.26 -5.04
N SER A 142 0.71 18.06 -5.58
CA SER A 142 -0.10 16.87 -5.37
C SER A 142 0.10 15.89 -6.54
N PHE A 143 0.11 14.59 -6.27
CA PHE A 143 0.25 13.56 -7.31
C PHE A 143 -0.61 12.32 -7.03
N ASN A 144 -0.94 11.59 -8.09
CA ASN A 144 -1.67 10.33 -8.05
C ASN A 144 -1.13 9.40 -9.14
N VAL A 145 -0.66 8.21 -8.76
CA VAL A 145 -0.06 7.22 -9.66
C VAL A 145 -0.80 5.91 -9.43
N ASP A 146 -1.47 5.40 -10.46
CA ASP A 146 -2.22 4.15 -10.33
C ASP A 146 -2.36 3.40 -11.66
N GLY A 147 -2.64 2.10 -11.56
CA GLY A 147 -2.85 1.19 -12.67
C GLY A 147 -1.58 0.50 -13.19
N LEU A 148 -1.80 -0.51 -14.03
CA LEU A 148 -0.80 -1.55 -14.31
C LEU A 148 0.29 -1.14 -15.30
N SER A 149 0.09 -0.06 -16.06
CA SER A 149 1.05 0.45 -17.05
C SER A 149 1.82 1.68 -16.59
N ALA A 150 1.50 2.22 -15.41
CA ALA A 150 2.28 3.26 -14.76
C ALA A 150 3.50 2.64 -14.07
N ALA A 151 4.66 3.31 -14.18
CA ALA A 151 5.90 2.91 -13.51
C ALA A 151 6.40 3.95 -12.50
N GLY A 152 5.87 5.17 -12.53
CA GLY A 152 6.18 6.18 -11.53
C GLY A 152 6.06 7.62 -12.02
N LEU A 153 6.45 8.54 -11.14
CA LEU A 153 6.56 9.97 -11.41
C LEU A 153 7.94 10.45 -10.95
N ARG A 154 8.60 11.29 -11.75
CA ARG A 154 9.86 11.95 -11.38
C ARG A 154 9.75 13.46 -11.53
N VAL A 155 10.38 14.18 -10.62
CA VAL A 155 10.65 15.62 -10.74
C VAL A 155 12.12 15.78 -11.10
N ILE A 156 12.36 16.42 -12.23
CA ILE A 156 13.68 16.56 -12.83
C ILE A 156 14.04 18.04 -12.93
N LEU A 157 15.29 18.33 -12.58
CA LEU A 157 15.95 19.57 -12.95
C LEU A 157 16.64 19.39 -14.29
N GLN A 158 16.21 20.19 -15.27
CA GLN A 158 16.74 20.21 -16.63
C GLN A 158 17.49 21.52 -16.86
N PRO A 159 18.84 21.51 -16.90
CA PRO A 159 19.63 22.66 -17.32
C PRO A 159 19.25 23.14 -18.72
N THR A 160 19.26 24.46 -18.92
CA THR A 160 19.04 25.07 -20.24
C THR A 160 20.31 25.75 -20.75
N ASN A 161 20.64 25.52 -22.01
CA ASN A 161 21.72 26.18 -22.72
C ASN A 161 21.36 27.65 -23.02
N LYS A 162 22.35 28.46 -23.42
CA LYS A 162 22.17 29.89 -23.75
C LYS A 162 21.11 30.18 -24.82
N ASP A 163 20.78 29.18 -25.64
CA ASP A 163 19.74 29.23 -26.67
C ASP A 163 18.36 28.77 -26.17
N GLY A 164 18.20 28.53 -24.86
CA GLY A 164 16.97 28.04 -24.23
C GLY A 164 16.64 26.57 -24.49
N ARG A 165 17.60 25.78 -25.02
CA ARG A 165 17.42 24.34 -25.27
C ARG A 165 17.88 23.49 -24.08
N PRO A 166 17.24 22.33 -23.80
CA PRO A 166 17.71 21.40 -22.79
C PRO A 166 19.15 20.96 -23.04
N ASP A 167 19.97 20.93 -21.99
CA ASP A 167 21.28 20.28 -22.03
C ASP A 167 21.13 18.75 -22.02
N GLY A 168 22.15 18.01 -22.47
CA GLY A 168 22.12 16.54 -22.55
C GLY A 168 22.17 15.83 -21.19
N PHE A 169 22.21 16.57 -20.10
CA PHE A 169 22.30 16.07 -18.73
C PHE A 169 21.16 16.63 -17.87
N PHE A 170 20.62 15.82 -16.94
CA PHE A 170 19.54 16.21 -16.02
C PHE A 170 19.74 15.60 -14.62
N ARG A 171 19.17 16.23 -13.58
CA ARG A 171 19.20 15.74 -12.20
C ARG A 171 17.80 15.34 -11.75
N VAL A 172 17.63 14.12 -11.25
CA VAL A 172 16.38 13.71 -10.56
C VAL A 172 16.39 14.32 -9.17
N LEU A 173 15.42 15.19 -8.89
CA LEU A 173 15.25 15.83 -7.58
C LEU A 173 14.40 14.97 -6.66
N TRP A 174 13.40 14.30 -7.24
CA TRP A 174 12.46 13.45 -6.52
C TRP A 174 11.88 12.41 -7.47
N GLY A 175 11.46 11.27 -6.93
CA GLY A 175 10.68 10.31 -7.69
C GLY A 175 9.98 9.31 -6.78
N THR A 176 8.86 8.79 -7.28
CA THR A 176 8.17 7.64 -6.70
C THR A 176 7.95 6.59 -7.78
N LYS A 177 8.07 5.34 -7.40
CA LYS A 177 7.69 4.16 -8.19
C LYS A 177 6.43 3.47 -7.63
N ASP A 178 6.04 3.86 -6.43
CA ASP A 178 5.01 3.18 -5.64
C ASP A 178 3.62 3.71 -6.04
N PRO A 179 2.62 2.84 -6.24
CA PRO A 179 1.26 3.26 -6.54
C PRO A 179 0.65 3.98 -5.34
N THR A 180 -0.12 5.04 -5.60
CA THR A 180 -0.81 5.81 -4.55
C THR A 180 -2.18 5.22 -4.19
N ASN A 181 -2.56 4.09 -4.77
CA ASN A 181 -3.85 3.40 -4.54
C ASN A 181 -5.06 4.33 -4.73
N LYS A 182 -5.01 5.19 -5.76
CA LYS A 182 -6.04 6.20 -6.10
C LYS A 182 -6.18 7.34 -5.10
N VAL A 183 -5.31 7.43 -4.09
CA VAL A 183 -5.27 8.54 -3.15
C VAL A 183 -4.34 9.62 -3.68
N TRP A 184 -4.74 10.88 -3.54
CA TRP A 184 -3.86 12.02 -3.81
C TRP A 184 -2.85 12.18 -2.68
N MET A 185 -1.57 12.24 -3.03
CA MET A 185 -0.45 12.42 -2.12
C MET A 185 0.18 13.79 -2.35
N ASN A 186 0.73 14.42 -1.30
CA ASN A 186 1.36 15.74 -1.39
C ASN A 186 2.86 15.63 -1.12
N SER A 187 3.71 16.14 -2.02
CA SER A 187 5.16 16.11 -1.83
C SER A 187 5.78 17.50 -1.95
N GLU A 188 6.91 17.66 -1.26
CA GLU A 188 7.78 18.83 -1.35
C GLU A 188 9.19 18.43 -1.79
N VAL A 189 9.85 19.32 -2.52
CA VAL A 189 11.20 19.10 -3.06
C VAL A 189 11.97 20.41 -2.96
N LEU A 190 13.00 20.43 -2.11
CA LEU A 190 13.97 21.51 -2.07
C LEU A 190 15.11 21.21 -3.05
N TYR A 191 15.47 22.20 -3.85
CA TYR A 191 16.65 22.09 -4.70
C TYR A 191 17.37 23.44 -4.86
N THR A 192 18.63 23.34 -5.23
CA THR A 192 19.55 24.47 -5.44
C THR A 192 20.27 24.31 -6.78
N TYR A 193 20.33 25.39 -7.56
CA TYR A 193 20.99 25.40 -8.85
C TYR A 193 21.39 26.82 -9.26
N ASN A 194 22.60 26.97 -9.78
CA ASN A 194 23.22 28.28 -10.02
C ASN A 194 23.08 28.81 -11.47
N LYS A 195 22.46 28.06 -12.38
CA LYS A 195 22.26 28.42 -13.78
C LYS A 195 20.78 28.42 -14.17
N GLU A 196 20.49 28.86 -15.39
CA GLU A 196 19.16 28.74 -15.97
C GLU A 196 18.78 27.26 -16.16
N HIS A 197 17.53 26.94 -15.83
CA HIS A 197 17.02 25.58 -15.85
C HIS A 197 15.49 25.56 -15.95
N GLN A 198 14.93 24.38 -16.16
CA GLN A 198 13.50 24.10 -16.05
C GLN A 198 13.29 22.99 -15.01
N VAL A 199 12.11 23.02 -14.38
CA VAL A 199 11.59 21.91 -13.61
C VAL A 199 10.67 21.11 -14.53
N VAL A 200 10.86 19.79 -14.57
CA VAL A 200 10.13 18.89 -15.45
C VAL A 200 9.48 17.80 -14.62
N PHE A 201 8.16 17.65 -14.77
CA PHE A 201 7.47 16.44 -14.32
C PHE A 201 7.54 15.41 -15.44
N GLU A 202 8.17 14.28 -15.14
CA GLU A 202 8.25 13.13 -16.03
C GLU A 202 7.36 12.03 -15.50
N GLY A 203 6.34 11.73 -16.27
CA GLY A 203 5.52 10.56 -16.15
C GLY A 203 6.19 9.34 -16.73
N VAL A 204 6.48 8.34 -15.90
CA VAL A 204 7.17 7.12 -16.32
C VAL A 204 6.13 6.03 -16.59
N ALA A 205 6.06 5.56 -17.83
CA ALA A 205 5.29 4.38 -18.18
C ALA A 205 6.18 3.13 -18.06
N LYS A 206 5.57 1.95 -17.87
CA LYS A 206 6.32 0.69 -18.00
C LYS A 206 6.95 0.58 -19.39
N ASP A 207 8.05 -0.15 -19.49
CA ASP A 207 8.73 -0.35 -20.77
C ASP A 207 7.84 -1.13 -21.76
N LEU A 208 7.96 -0.86 -23.07
CA LEU A 208 7.16 -1.54 -24.11
C LEU A 208 7.14 -3.08 -24.04
N PRO A 209 8.23 -3.79 -23.71
CA PRO A 209 8.22 -5.25 -23.59
C PRO A 209 7.43 -5.77 -22.38
N ASP A 210 7.10 -4.91 -21.41
CA ASP A 210 6.36 -5.31 -20.21
C ASP A 210 4.93 -5.75 -20.61
N PRO A 211 4.48 -6.97 -20.24
CA PRO A 211 3.17 -7.46 -20.63
C PRO A 211 2.02 -6.63 -20.03
N PHE A 212 2.27 -5.85 -18.98
CA PHE A 212 1.29 -4.99 -18.36
C PHE A 212 1.14 -3.63 -19.04
N ARG A 213 2.05 -3.29 -19.95
CA ARG A 213 2.02 -2.03 -20.70
C ARG A 213 0.71 -1.75 -21.42
N LYS A 214 0.00 -2.81 -21.82
CA LYS A 214 -1.27 -2.78 -22.56
C LYS A 214 -2.50 -2.51 -21.70
N PHE A 215 -2.39 -2.63 -20.37
CA PHE A 215 -3.50 -2.36 -19.46
C PHE A 215 -3.51 -0.89 -19.07
N ARG A 216 -4.63 -0.41 -18.54
CA ARG A 216 -4.77 0.99 -18.14
C ARG A 216 -3.89 1.34 -16.94
N GLY A 217 -3.43 2.58 -16.95
CA GLY A 217 -2.70 3.22 -15.85
C GLY A 217 -2.53 4.69 -16.15
N TYR A 218 -2.31 5.50 -15.11
CA TYR A 218 -2.15 6.93 -15.25
C TYR A 218 -1.18 7.48 -14.21
N VAL A 219 -0.69 8.67 -14.51
CA VAL A 219 0.00 9.53 -13.56
C VAL A 219 -0.64 10.91 -13.68
N ALA A 220 -1.01 11.48 -12.54
CA ALA A 220 -1.61 12.80 -12.43
C ALA A 220 -0.84 13.68 -11.45
N VAL A 221 -0.83 14.98 -11.74
CA VAL A 221 -0.20 16.02 -10.93
C VAL A 221 -1.14 17.20 -10.82
N ASP A 222 -1.22 17.78 -9.63
CA ASP A 222 -2.05 18.93 -9.30
C ASP A 222 -1.34 19.86 -8.29
N ASN A 223 -1.90 21.05 -8.02
CA ASN A 223 -1.48 22.00 -6.98
C ASN A 223 0.02 22.31 -6.98
N ILE A 224 0.58 22.56 -8.16
CA ILE A 224 2.02 22.83 -8.31
C ILE A 224 2.34 24.25 -7.87
N ALA A 225 3.20 24.41 -6.88
CA ALA A 225 3.70 25.70 -6.44
C ALA A 225 5.23 25.71 -6.36
N ILE A 226 5.85 26.81 -6.81
CA ILE A 226 7.29 27.05 -6.69
C ILE A 226 7.48 28.23 -5.74
N LYS A 227 7.96 27.94 -4.54
CA LYS A 227 8.10 28.87 -3.41
C LYS A 227 9.58 29.10 -3.07
N GLN A 228 9.86 29.92 -2.06
CA GLN A 228 11.23 30.09 -1.57
C GLN A 228 11.69 28.80 -0.87
N GLY A 229 12.99 28.50 -0.90
CA GLY A 229 13.51 27.25 -0.33
C GLY A 229 13.23 27.08 1.16
N LEU A 230 13.20 28.18 1.93
CA LEU A 230 12.87 28.18 3.35
C LEU A 230 11.43 27.72 3.67
N ASP A 231 10.55 27.68 2.66
CA ASP A 231 9.17 27.21 2.83
C ASP A 231 9.08 25.67 2.83
N CYS A 232 10.10 24.96 2.33
CA CYS A 232 10.16 23.49 2.35
C CYS A 232 10.54 22.99 3.74
N LYS A 233 9.59 22.36 4.45
CA LYS A 233 9.82 21.99 5.84
C LYS A 233 10.63 20.70 5.96
N GLY A 234 11.81 20.80 6.57
CA GLY A 234 12.64 19.63 6.91
C GLY A 234 13.56 19.15 5.80
N HIS A 235 13.51 19.77 4.62
CA HIS A 235 14.42 19.46 3.53
C HIS A 235 15.69 20.30 3.64
N CYS A 236 16.84 19.75 3.29
CA CYS A 236 18.08 20.52 3.23
C CYS A 236 19.14 19.92 2.31
N THR A 237 19.64 20.75 1.39
CA THR A 237 20.78 20.43 0.50
C THR A 237 22.10 21.01 1.03
N PHE A 238 22.09 21.68 2.18
CA PHE A 238 23.24 22.34 2.82
C PHE A 238 24.02 23.36 1.97
N GLU A 239 23.52 23.74 0.80
CA GLU A 239 24.16 24.69 -0.08
C GLU A 239 24.19 26.11 0.50
N GLY A 240 23.06 26.59 1.00
CA GLY A 240 22.92 27.94 1.56
C GLY A 240 22.99 28.03 3.08
N GLY A 241 23.27 26.93 3.77
CA GLY A 241 23.25 26.87 5.22
C GLY A 241 22.50 25.66 5.73
N PHE A 242 22.05 25.70 6.98
CA PHE A 242 21.36 24.59 7.63
C PHE A 242 19.85 24.50 7.32
N CYS A 243 19.29 25.31 6.41
CA CYS A 243 17.87 25.23 5.99
C CYS A 243 16.83 25.17 7.14
N GLY A 244 17.11 25.86 8.26
CA GLY A 244 16.24 25.82 9.45
C GLY A 244 16.53 24.68 10.43
N TRP A 245 17.48 23.80 10.15
CA TRP A 245 18.09 22.93 11.14
C TRP A 245 18.95 23.75 12.11
N ILE A 246 18.86 23.44 13.39
CA ILE A 246 19.49 24.22 14.47
C ILE A 246 20.43 23.29 15.23
N ASN A 247 21.65 23.74 15.50
CA ASN A 247 22.54 23.04 16.43
C ASN A 247 21.99 23.18 17.85
N ASP A 248 21.81 22.05 18.53
CA ASP A 248 21.30 22.05 19.89
C ASP A 248 22.36 22.61 20.85
N GLU A 249 21.94 23.20 21.97
CA GLU A 249 22.87 23.72 23.00
C GLU A 249 23.29 22.64 24.01
N ASP A 250 22.52 21.54 24.10
CA ASP A 250 22.73 20.43 25.03
C ASP A 250 23.65 19.33 24.43
N ASP A 251 24.74 19.72 23.76
CA ASP A 251 25.72 18.82 23.17
C ASP A 251 27.19 19.19 23.52
N ASP A 252 28.16 18.43 23.01
CA ASP A 252 29.60 18.67 23.27
C ASP A 252 30.23 19.59 22.19
N PHE A 253 29.61 19.69 21.01
CA PHE A 253 29.99 20.54 19.89
C PHE A 253 29.00 20.52 18.74
N ASN A 254 29.12 21.49 17.84
CA ASN A 254 28.18 21.69 16.74
C ASN A 254 28.58 21.00 15.43
N TRP A 255 27.56 20.66 14.65
CA TRP A 255 27.68 20.39 13.21
C TRP A 255 28.21 21.62 12.47
N SER A 256 29.03 21.36 11.46
CA SER A 256 29.65 22.38 10.61
C SER A 256 29.32 22.14 9.13
N LEU A 257 29.39 23.20 8.31
CA LEU A 257 29.17 23.09 6.87
C LEU A 257 30.50 22.83 6.15
N GLY A 258 30.53 21.77 5.35
CA GLY A 258 31.67 21.36 4.54
C GLY A 258 31.45 21.67 3.05
N ARG A 259 32.57 21.91 2.35
CA ARG A 259 32.64 22.09 0.88
C ARG A 259 33.62 21.12 0.23
N GLY A 260 33.99 20.06 0.95
CA GLY A 260 35.04 19.11 0.60
C GLY A 260 36.13 19.02 1.67
N SER A 261 36.47 17.78 2.05
CA SER A 261 37.53 17.49 3.00
C SER A 261 38.90 17.70 2.37
N LYS A 262 39.81 18.33 3.12
CA LYS A 262 41.23 18.42 2.75
C LYS A 262 42.01 17.18 3.19
N ASN A 263 41.41 16.31 4.01
CA ASN A 263 42.02 15.09 4.48
C ASN A 263 41.61 13.92 3.56
N PRO A 264 42.53 13.28 2.84
CA PRO A 264 42.18 12.15 1.97
C PRO A 264 41.81 10.89 2.76
N SER A 265 42.04 10.87 4.07
CA SER A 265 41.78 9.72 4.95
C SER A 265 40.49 9.86 5.76
N THR A 266 39.81 11.01 5.74
CA THR A 266 38.55 11.25 6.45
C THR A 266 37.64 12.23 5.71
N GLY A 267 36.33 12.04 5.85
CA GLY A 267 35.33 12.93 5.29
C GLY A 267 35.25 12.90 3.75
N PRO A 268 34.18 13.46 3.17
CA PRO A 268 33.97 13.38 1.74
C PRO A 268 34.75 14.48 1.00
N ALA A 269 35.39 14.12 -0.12
CA ALA A 269 36.14 15.06 -0.96
C ALA A 269 35.25 16.13 -1.63
N THR A 270 33.99 15.79 -1.87
CA THR A 270 32.94 16.64 -2.46
C THR A 270 31.60 16.32 -1.81
N ASP A 271 30.62 17.21 -1.91
CA ASP A 271 29.22 16.92 -1.57
C ASP A 271 28.65 15.78 -2.44
N ARG A 272 27.45 15.29 -2.08
CA ARG A 272 26.81 14.17 -2.79
C ARG A 272 26.50 14.52 -4.23
N SER A 273 26.02 15.72 -4.51
CA SER A 273 25.66 16.15 -5.87
C SER A 273 26.89 16.24 -6.76
N SER A 274 27.96 16.89 -6.29
CA SER A 274 29.21 17.01 -7.05
C SER A 274 29.94 15.68 -7.22
N PHE A 275 29.83 14.74 -6.28
CA PHE A 275 30.48 13.42 -6.37
C PHE A 275 30.07 12.68 -7.66
N ILE A 276 28.81 12.80 -8.07
CA ILE A 276 28.28 12.13 -9.27
C ILE A 276 28.80 12.81 -10.56
N TYR A 277 29.01 14.13 -10.55
CA TYR A 277 29.28 14.93 -11.76
C TYR A 277 30.71 15.47 -11.87
N GLY A 278 31.58 15.17 -10.90
CA GLY A 278 32.95 15.68 -10.86
C GLY A 278 33.05 17.19 -10.60
N GLY A 279 32.04 17.75 -9.91
CA GLY A 279 32.01 19.15 -9.49
C GLY A 279 32.85 19.41 -8.23
N MET A 280 33.02 20.69 -7.87
CA MET A 280 33.55 21.12 -6.57
C MET A 280 32.60 22.14 -5.90
N GLU A 281 31.40 22.29 -6.44
CA GLU A 281 30.41 23.25 -5.98
C GLU A 281 29.31 22.48 -5.26
N GLY A 282 29.28 22.57 -3.93
CA GLY A 282 28.19 22.02 -3.16
C GLY A 282 28.37 22.11 -1.65
N GLY A 283 27.41 21.67 -0.86
CA GLY A 283 27.42 21.72 0.61
C GLY A 283 27.02 20.43 1.26
N TYR A 284 27.52 20.20 2.47
CA TYR A 284 27.04 19.13 3.35
C TYR A 284 27.24 19.53 4.81
N ALA A 285 26.46 18.96 5.73
CA ALA A 285 26.74 19.07 7.16
C ALA A 285 27.69 17.94 7.59
N PHE A 286 28.67 18.23 8.42
CA PHE A 286 29.59 17.23 8.95
C PHE A 286 30.04 17.54 10.37
N ILE A 287 30.55 16.50 11.03
CA ILE A 287 31.32 16.62 12.26
C ILE A 287 32.81 16.39 11.98
N ASP A 288 33.65 17.24 12.56
CA ASP A 288 35.10 17.09 12.54
C ASP A 288 35.56 16.37 13.81
N SER A 289 36.17 15.20 13.64
CA SER A 289 36.68 14.39 14.74
C SER A 289 38.03 14.85 15.31
N SER A 290 38.62 15.91 14.74
CA SER A 290 39.92 16.44 15.13
C SER A 290 39.94 17.08 16.54
N TYR A 291 41.14 17.32 17.06
CA TYR A 291 41.33 17.93 18.37
C TYR A 291 40.58 19.29 18.45
N PRO A 292 39.81 19.57 19.53
CA PRO A 292 39.87 18.96 20.87
C PRO A 292 38.87 17.83 21.13
N ARG A 293 38.20 17.28 20.10
CA ARG A 293 37.18 16.24 20.27
C ARG A 293 37.73 14.98 20.94
N ARG A 294 36.91 14.34 21.78
CA ARG A 294 37.23 13.11 22.51
C ARG A 294 36.27 11.97 22.14
N PRO A 295 36.69 10.71 22.31
CA PRO A 295 35.79 9.57 22.15
C PRO A 295 34.54 9.72 23.01
N GLY A 296 33.39 9.65 22.34
CA GLY A 296 32.09 9.78 22.96
C GLY A 296 31.47 11.18 22.94
N ASP A 297 32.21 12.23 22.55
CA ASP A 297 31.64 13.56 22.32
C ASP A 297 30.55 13.46 21.25
N MET A 298 29.46 14.22 21.43
CA MET A 298 28.32 14.21 20.50
C MET A 298 28.00 15.61 19.99
N ALA A 299 27.57 15.66 18.73
CA ALA A 299 26.97 16.82 18.09
C ALA A 299 25.52 16.52 17.72
N ARG A 300 24.63 17.48 17.93
CA ARG A 300 23.20 17.33 17.71
C ARG A 300 22.68 18.50 16.89
N MET A 301 21.89 18.18 15.87
CA MET A 301 21.09 19.20 15.19
C MET A 301 19.64 18.74 15.08
N SER A 302 18.73 19.66 15.36
CA SER A 302 17.29 19.43 15.35
C SER A 302 16.61 20.17 14.20
N SER A 303 15.58 19.54 13.65
CA SER A 303 14.69 20.17 12.68
C SER A 303 13.80 21.21 13.35
N MET A 304 13.07 21.97 12.52
CA MET A 304 11.86 22.64 12.98
C MET A 304 10.82 21.62 13.51
N GLU A 305 9.83 22.11 14.25
CA GLU A 305 8.72 21.27 14.71
C GLU A 305 7.77 20.92 13.56
N PHE A 306 7.43 19.63 13.48
CA PHE A 306 6.43 19.08 12.57
C PHE A 306 5.12 18.83 13.30
N ASP A 307 4.02 18.95 12.55
CA ASP A 307 2.71 18.51 13.00
C ASP A 307 2.66 16.98 13.16
N PRO A 308 1.74 16.44 13.99
CA PRO A 308 1.53 15.00 14.10
C PRO A 308 1.30 14.34 12.73
N THR A 309 1.90 13.17 12.52
CA THR A 309 1.61 12.35 11.34
C THR A 309 0.22 11.73 11.46
N GLY A 310 -0.44 11.50 10.33
CA GLY A 310 -1.67 10.72 10.31
C GLY A 310 -1.40 9.24 10.60
N PRO A 311 -2.41 8.48 11.05
CA PRO A 311 -2.26 7.06 11.40
C PRO A 311 -1.84 6.17 10.22
N ASP A 312 -2.22 6.57 9.00
CA ASP A 312 -1.95 5.85 7.75
C ASP A 312 -1.02 6.60 6.80
N THR A 313 -0.48 7.73 7.27
CA THR A 313 0.37 8.62 6.48
C THR A 313 1.65 8.95 7.23
N PRO A 314 2.50 7.93 7.54
CA PRO A 314 3.85 8.19 8.00
C PRO A 314 4.65 8.95 6.93
N LEU A 315 5.78 9.51 7.32
CA LEU A 315 6.74 10.13 6.41
C LEU A 315 7.93 9.18 6.22
N CYS A 316 8.51 9.19 5.04
CA CYS A 316 9.81 8.58 4.78
C CYS A 316 10.87 9.68 4.79
N LEU A 317 11.79 9.62 5.76
CA LEU A 317 12.98 10.45 5.77
C LEU A 317 14.06 9.79 4.94
N ARG A 318 14.57 10.50 3.92
CA ARG A 318 15.70 10.10 3.11
C ARG A 318 16.82 11.11 3.26
N PHE A 319 18.05 10.62 3.42
CA PHE A 319 19.23 11.45 3.49
C PHE A 319 20.44 10.69 2.96
N TRP A 320 21.48 11.41 2.57
CA TRP A 320 22.75 10.83 2.18
C TRP A 320 23.72 10.95 3.33
N THR A 321 24.52 9.91 3.57
CA THR A 321 25.58 9.94 4.58
C THR A 321 26.90 9.43 4.03
N HIS A 322 28.00 9.98 4.57
CA HIS A 322 29.36 9.55 4.33
C HIS A 322 30.03 9.29 5.68
N MET A 323 30.48 8.06 5.89
CA MET A 323 31.07 7.58 7.14
C MET A 323 32.38 6.84 6.81
N TYR A 324 33.47 7.58 6.67
CA TYR A 324 34.76 7.04 6.22
C TYR A 324 35.92 7.47 7.12
N GLY A 325 36.69 6.47 7.56
CA GLY A 325 37.88 6.68 8.37
C GLY A 325 38.04 5.60 9.44
N ASN A 326 39.26 5.49 9.99
CA ASN A 326 39.54 4.55 11.07
C ASN A 326 38.98 5.12 12.37
N GLY A 327 38.04 4.45 13.03
CA GLY A 327 37.52 4.90 14.34
C GLY A 327 36.29 5.80 14.23
N ILE A 328 35.57 5.75 13.11
CA ILE A 328 34.22 6.30 12.95
C ILE A 328 33.33 5.87 14.12
N GLY A 329 32.58 6.84 14.64
CA GLY A 329 31.62 6.59 15.71
C GLY A 329 30.26 6.20 15.17
N THR A 330 29.22 6.90 15.63
CA THR A 330 27.82 6.52 15.40
C THR A 330 27.05 7.71 14.86
N LEU A 331 26.23 7.49 13.83
CA LEU A 331 25.20 8.41 13.37
C LEU A 331 23.84 7.85 13.78
N THR A 332 23.00 8.66 14.41
CA THR A 332 21.66 8.27 14.89
C THR A 332 20.63 9.31 14.47
N ILE A 333 19.46 8.84 14.05
CA ILE A 333 18.26 9.66 13.85
C ILE A 333 17.28 9.33 14.97
N SER A 334 16.81 10.38 15.65
CA SER A 334 15.86 10.27 16.75
C SER A 334 14.65 11.17 16.49
N ILE A 335 13.49 10.77 17.01
CA ILE A 335 12.28 11.59 17.08
C ILE A 335 12.14 12.08 18.51
N SER A 336 11.98 13.38 18.69
CA SER A 336 11.66 13.98 19.99
C SER A 336 10.23 14.47 19.98
N ASP A 337 9.39 13.82 20.79
CA ASP A 337 8.01 14.21 21.00
C ASP A 337 7.97 15.40 21.97
N THR A 338 7.44 16.53 21.50
CA THR A 338 7.42 17.78 22.26
C THR A 338 6.56 17.73 23.52
N ARG A 339 5.69 16.72 23.68
CA ARG A 339 4.87 16.52 24.88
C ARG A 339 5.50 15.58 25.90
N GLU A 340 6.14 14.50 25.44
CA GLU A 340 6.74 13.49 26.31
C GLU A 340 8.16 13.88 26.73
N GLY A 341 8.86 14.67 25.91
CA GLY A 341 10.21 15.17 26.21
C GLY A 341 11.30 14.10 26.15
N GLU A 342 11.00 12.90 25.63
CA GLU A 342 11.97 11.82 25.44
C GLU A 342 12.31 11.62 23.96
N ASP A 343 13.60 11.46 23.68
CA ASP A 343 14.12 11.14 22.36
C ASP A 343 14.00 9.63 22.10
N ARG A 344 13.45 9.27 20.95
CA ARG A 344 13.33 7.88 20.49
C ARG A 344 14.14 7.66 19.22
N ASP A 345 15.17 6.84 19.32
CA ASP A 345 16.00 6.43 18.18
C ASP A 345 15.18 5.57 17.21
N ILE A 346 15.24 5.93 15.92
CA ILE A 346 14.56 5.22 14.83
C ILE A 346 15.55 4.62 13.83
N TRP A 347 16.75 5.16 13.76
CA TRP A 347 17.81 4.71 12.86
C TRP A 347 19.17 4.93 13.52
N SER A 348 20.09 3.98 13.41
CA SER A 348 21.46 4.17 13.91
C SER A 348 22.46 3.31 13.16
N LEU A 349 23.54 3.94 12.68
CA LEU A 349 24.64 3.26 12.00
C LEU A 349 25.96 3.56 12.75
N THR A 350 26.73 2.52 13.02
CA THR A 350 28.01 2.63 13.74
C THR A 350 29.15 2.03 12.94
N GLY A 351 30.27 2.74 12.90
CA GLY A 351 31.50 2.30 12.23
C GLY A 351 31.64 2.78 10.79
N GLU A 352 32.72 2.35 10.15
CA GLU A 352 33.08 2.74 8.79
C GLU A 352 32.12 2.10 7.76
N ALA A 353 31.63 2.90 6.80
CA ALA A 353 30.77 2.48 5.70
C ALA A 353 31.45 2.59 4.31
N GLY A 354 32.75 2.91 4.26
CA GLY A 354 33.53 3.06 3.03
C GLY A 354 33.54 4.51 2.50
N ASN A 355 34.43 4.78 1.54
CA ASN A 355 34.64 6.12 0.98
C ASN A 355 33.68 6.43 -0.17
N SER A 356 32.38 6.45 0.10
CA SER A 356 31.35 6.85 -0.85
C SER A 356 30.15 7.41 -0.09
N TRP A 357 29.32 8.18 -0.80
CA TRP A 357 28.03 8.61 -0.28
C TRP A 357 27.03 7.46 -0.40
N TYR A 358 26.28 7.17 0.66
CA TYR A 358 25.25 6.15 0.69
C TYR A 358 23.93 6.76 1.12
N GLN A 359 22.84 6.32 0.49
CA GLN A 359 21.50 6.75 0.83
C GLN A 359 20.98 5.96 2.03
N ALA A 360 20.41 6.67 2.99
CA ALA A 360 19.73 6.12 4.15
C ALA A 360 18.26 6.51 4.10
N GLU A 361 17.41 5.59 4.57
CA GLU A 361 15.95 5.76 4.63
C GLU A 361 15.42 5.26 5.98
N VAL A 362 14.43 5.94 6.53
CA VAL A 362 13.75 5.52 7.75
C VAL A 362 12.32 6.05 7.81
N PRO A 363 11.33 5.24 8.25
CA PRO A 363 9.98 5.73 8.48
C PRO A 363 9.92 6.63 9.74
N VAL A 364 9.19 7.73 9.62
CA VAL A 364 8.96 8.73 10.66
C VAL A 364 7.47 8.81 10.92
N SER A 365 7.08 8.55 12.16
CA SER A 365 5.69 8.64 12.62
C SER A 365 5.64 9.10 14.07
N SER A 366 4.72 10.01 14.35
CA SER A 366 4.46 10.55 15.68
C SER A 366 3.00 11.00 15.80
N ALA A 367 2.34 10.61 16.90
CA ALA A 367 0.98 11.05 17.21
C ALA A 367 0.90 12.46 17.80
N ASN A 368 2.04 13.07 18.11
CA ASN A 368 2.17 14.41 18.68
C ASN A 368 3.14 15.25 17.83
N PRO A 369 3.13 16.60 17.98
CA PRO A 369 4.11 17.45 17.32
C PRO A 369 5.53 17.03 17.72
N PHE A 370 6.43 16.97 16.75
CA PHE A 370 7.73 16.33 16.95
C PHE A 370 8.84 17.05 16.20
N LYS A 371 10.09 16.79 16.62
CA LYS A 371 11.29 17.18 15.89
C LYS A 371 12.08 15.94 15.47
N ILE A 372 12.77 16.04 14.36
CA ILE A 372 13.77 15.06 13.92
C ILE A 372 15.13 15.57 14.40
N ILE A 373 15.90 14.69 15.02
CA ILE A 373 17.20 15.01 15.58
C ILE A 373 18.24 14.11 14.93
N ILE A 374 19.30 14.73 14.42
CA ILE A 374 20.45 14.05 13.84
C ILE A 374 21.61 14.16 14.83
N ILE A 375 22.02 13.01 15.35
CA ILE A 375 23.04 12.89 16.39
C ILE A 375 24.24 12.19 15.80
N ALA A 376 25.42 12.82 15.85
CA ALA A 376 26.66 12.16 15.50
C ALA A 376 27.61 12.12 16.69
N LYS A 377 28.15 10.94 16.95
CA LYS A 377 29.03 10.65 18.08
C LYS A 377 30.44 10.34 17.58
N ILE A 378 31.44 10.95 18.22
CA ILE A 378 32.86 10.66 17.95
C ILE A 378 33.19 9.24 18.41
N GLY A 379 33.82 8.48 17.51
CA GLY A 379 34.22 7.11 17.78
C GLY A 379 35.52 7.03 18.58
N LYS A 380 36.39 6.07 18.24
CA LYS A 380 37.54 5.70 19.11
C LYS A 380 38.71 6.68 19.03
N ASN A 381 38.81 7.46 17.96
CA ASN A 381 39.94 8.35 17.69
C ASN A 381 39.46 9.56 16.86
N ASN A 382 40.41 10.36 16.38
CA ASN A 382 40.20 11.59 15.62
C ASN A 382 40.32 11.41 14.09
N LEU A 383 40.07 10.21 13.59
CA LEU A 383 40.21 9.86 12.17
C LEU A 383 38.89 9.33 11.60
N GLY A 384 37.76 9.88 12.02
CA GLY A 384 36.44 9.41 11.60
C GLY A 384 35.42 10.53 11.56
N ASP A 385 35.34 11.22 10.42
CA ASP A 385 34.35 12.25 10.18
C ASP A 385 33.04 11.63 9.65
N ILE A 386 31.91 12.18 10.08
CA ILE A 386 30.58 11.77 9.63
C ILE A 386 29.94 12.98 8.95
N ALA A 387 29.43 12.77 7.74
CA ALA A 387 28.72 13.80 6.99
C ALA A 387 27.32 13.34 6.59
N VAL A 388 26.42 14.32 6.45
CA VAL A 388 25.05 14.15 5.96
C VAL A 388 24.73 15.21 4.90
N ASP A 389 23.92 14.83 3.91
CA ASP A 389 23.58 15.68 2.77
C ASP A 389 22.20 15.31 2.19
N ASP A 390 21.61 16.20 1.37
CA ASP A 390 20.37 16.01 0.62
C ASP A 390 19.23 15.37 1.44
N ILE A 391 18.86 16.01 2.56
CA ILE A 391 17.74 15.59 3.40
C ILE A 391 16.42 15.88 2.69
N SER A 392 15.55 14.87 2.62
CA SER A 392 14.22 14.97 2.05
C SER A 392 13.19 14.13 2.82
N LEU A 393 11.96 14.60 2.84
CA LEU A 393 10.81 13.91 3.41
C LEU A 393 9.77 13.66 2.33
N THR A 394 9.25 12.43 2.25
CA THR A 394 8.16 12.09 1.33
C THR A 394 7.04 11.40 2.09
N PRO A 395 5.75 11.58 1.73
CA PRO A 395 4.68 10.80 2.34
C PRO A 395 4.84 9.31 2.08
N GLY A 396 4.35 8.50 3.01
CA GLY A 396 4.36 7.05 2.94
C GLY A 396 5.45 6.42 3.81
N SER A 397 5.27 5.14 4.09
CA SER A 397 6.28 4.33 4.78
C SER A 397 7.37 3.96 3.79
N CYS A 398 8.60 3.81 4.27
CA CYS A 398 9.70 3.23 3.50
C CYS A 398 10.49 2.25 4.36
N PRO A 399 11.18 1.27 3.74
CA PRO A 399 12.06 0.38 4.47
C PRO A 399 13.18 1.14 5.14
N THR A 400 13.64 0.62 6.29
CA THR A 400 14.84 1.13 6.93
C THR A 400 16.09 0.71 6.15
N ALA A 401 16.83 1.69 5.63
CA ALA A 401 18.04 1.48 4.84
C ALA A 401 19.25 2.23 5.42
N PRO A 402 20.44 1.62 5.46
CA PRO A 402 20.69 0.20 5.21
C PRO A 402 20.04 -0.68 6.29
N GLN A 403 19.74 -1.94 5.95
CA GLN A 403 19.03 -2.88 6.83
C GLN A 403 19.63 -2.99 8.26
N ILE A 404 20.96 -2.91 8.37
CA ILE A 404 21.67 -2.97 9.66
C ILE A 404 21.45 -1.75 10.57
N ALA A 405 20.88 -0.67 10.04
CA ALA A 405 20.65 0.57 10.77
C ALA A 405 19.28 0.63 11.45
N ALA A 406 18.44 -0.39 11.29
CA ALA A 406 17.14 -0.48 11.95
C ALA A 406 17.29 -0.49 13.48
N ALA A 407 16.71 0.51 14.15
CA ALA A 407 16.73 0.60 15.61
C ALA A 407 15.82 -0.47 16.26
N THR A 408 14.76 -0.88 15.56
CA THR A 408 13.82 -1.90 15.99
C THR A 408 14.13 -3.26 15.38
N SER A 409 14.09 -4.30 16.20
CA SER A 409 14.12 -5.69 15.71
C SER A 409 12.89 -5.93 14.84
N GLY A 410 13.06 -6.45 13.62
CA GLY A 410 11.97 -6.92 12.77
C GLY A 410 11.94 -6.30 11.37
N ASP A 411 12.46 -5.08 11.19
CA ASP A 411 12.56 -4.46 9.85
C ASP A 411 13.39 -5.36 8.94
N CYS A 412 12.93 -5.56 7.70
CA CYS A 412 13.60 -6.44 6.76
C CYS A 412 13.28 -6.13 5.31
N THR A 413 14.31 -5.78 4.54
CA THR A 413 14.26 -5.63 3.09
C THR A 413 14.74 -6.89 2.36
N PHE A 414 15.15 -7.92 3.12
CA PHE A 414 15.73 -9.16 2.61
C PHE A 414 16.99 -9.01 1.73
N GLU A 415 17.52 -7.81 1.51
CA GLU A 415 18.65 -7.58 0.59
C GLU A 415 19.96 -8.24 1.04
N VAL A 416 20.17 -8.37 2.36
CA VAL A 416 21.38 -8.97 2.93
C VAL A 416 21.12 -10.38 3.46
N ASP A 417 20.08 -10.55 4.27
CA ASP A 417 19.68 -11.78 4.93
C ASP A 417 18.20 -11.69 5.36
N GLU A 418 17.70 -12.68 6.10
CA GLU A 418 16.32 -12.69 6.62
C GLU A 418 16.11 -11.84 7.88
N CYS A 419 17.05 -10.97 8.27
CA CYS A 419 16.93 -10.01 9.38
C CYS A 419 16.53 -10.64 10.73
N GLY A 420 16.87 -11.91 10.92
CA GLY A 420 16.51 -12.69 12.09
C GLY A 420 15.13 -13.36 12.04
N TRP A 421 14.35 -13.15 10.99
CA TRP A 421 13.20 -13.99 10.66
C TRP A 421 13.66 -15.39 10.25
N SER A 422 12.79 -16.38 10.45
CA SER A 422 13.12 -17.76 10.12
C SER A 422 11.89 -18.60 9.82
N ASN A 423 12.03 -19.57 8.91
CA ASN A 423 11.09 -20.67 8.78
C ASN A 423 11.11 -21.53 10.05
N VAL A 424 10.00 -22.20 10.33
CA VAL A 424 9.89 -23.08 11.51
C VAL A 424 10.68 -24.36 11.29
N VAL A 425 11.17 -24.96 12.37
CA VAL A 425 12.02 -26.15 12.25
C VAL A 425 11.15 -27.37 11.90
N SER A 426 11.48 -28.08 10.80
CA SER A 426 10.66 -29.19 10.28
C SER A 426 10.40 -30.33 11.28
N ARG A 427 11.21 -30.45 12.35
CA ARG A 427 10.99 -31.43 13.43
C ARG A 427 9.72 -31.15 14.24
N GLU A 428 9.30 -29.91 14.32
CA GLU A 428 8.10 -29.49 15.06
C GLU A 428 6.82 -29.77 14.27
N ARG A 429 6.93 -30.03 12.96
CA ARG A 429 5.80 -30.31 12.04
C ARG A 429 4.70 -29.24 12.12
N LEU A 430 5.11 -28.01 12.36
CA LEU A 430 4.24 -26.84 12.47
C LEU A 430 3.85 -26.28 11.10
N ASP A 431 4.49 -26.72 10.01
CA ASP A 431 4.17 -26.41 8.63
C ASP A 431 4.53 -27.56 7.68
N ASP A 432 4.16 -27.42 6.40
CA ASP A 432 4.32 -28.45 5.37
C ASP A 432 5.40 -28.08 4.33
N ILE A 433 5.62 -26.77 4.12
CA ILE A 433 6.49 -26.17 3.11
C ILE A 433 7.12 -24.90 3.69
N ASP A 434 8.24 -24.43 3.13
CA ASP A 434 8.97 -23.26 3.63
C ASP A 434 8.82 -22.05 2.70
N TRP A 435 8.97 -20.84 3.25
CA TRP A 435 9.18 -19.63 2.47
C TRP A 435 10.62 -19.58 1.93
N GLU A 436 10.79 -19.15 0.69
CA GLU A 436 12.09 -19.10 0.02
C GLU A 436 12.52 -17.66 -0.31
N ARG A 437 13.66 -17.22 0.24
CA ARG A 437 14.33 -15.97 -0.13
C ARG A 437 14.88 -16.11 -1.55
N THR A 438 14.28 -15.38 -2.49
CA THR A 438 14.51 -15.55 -3.93
C THR A 438 14.92 -14.23 -4.54
N SER A 439 15.95 -14.23 -5.40
CA SER A 439 16.32 -13.04 -6.17
C SER A 439 15.26 -12.73 -7.23
N GLY A 440 15.00 -11.46 -7.51
CA GLY A 440 14.07 -11.04 -8.58
C GLY A 440 14.37 -11.70 -9.95
N ALA A 441 15.64 -11.94 -10.28
CA ALA A 441 16.08 -12.60 -11.51
C ALA A 441 15.71 -14.09 -11.60
N ALA A 442 15.56 -14.76 -10.45
CA ALA A 442 15.20 -16.18 -10.38
C ALA A 442 13.69 -16.38 -10.53
N LEU A 443 12.90 -15.35 -10.21
CA LEU A 443 11.48 -15.33 -10.43
C LEU A 443 11.21 -15.28 -11.94
N ARG A 444 10.61 -16.33 -12.51
CA ARG A 444 10.17 -16.35 -13.92
C ARG A 444 8.90 -15.51 -14.11
N SER A 445 8.90 -14.29 -13.59
CA SER A 445 7.77 -13.38 -13.58
C SER A 445 8.25 -11.95 -13.79
N THR A 446 7.31 -11.04 -14.01
CA THR A 446 7.54 -9.59 -14.10
C THR A 446 7.69 -8.91 -12.75
N ALA A 447 7.38 -9.61 -11.65
CA ALA A 447 7.59 -9.05 -10.32
C ALA A 447 9.10 -9.05 -10.04
N HIS A 448 9.65 -7.85 -9.93
CA HIS A 448 11.00 -7.60 -9.44
C HIS A 448 10.95 -7.38 -7.93
N ASP A 449 12.12 -7.43 -7.30
CA ASP A 449 12.31 -6.99 -5.92
C ASP A 449 11.70 -5.61 -5.67
N HIS A 450 11.02 -5.40 -4.54
CA HIS A 450 10.38 -4.13 -4.27
C HIS A 450 11.41 -3.09 -3.85
N THR A 451 12.33 -3.41 -2.94
CA THR A 451 13.29 -2.45 -2.37
C THR A 451 14.08 -1.73 -3.47
N LEU A 452 14.78 -2.48 -4.32
CA LEU A 452 15.61 -1.95 -5.41
C LEU A 452 14.80 -1.67 -6.67
N GLY A 453 13.64 -2.30 -6.85
CA GLY A 453 12.89 -2.22 -8.12
C GLY A 453 13.62 -2.90 -9.28
N THR A 454 14.49 -3.88 -9.00
CA THR A 454 15.32 -4.54 -10.02
C THR A 454 15.33 -6.05 -9.85
N GLU A 455 15.81 -6.77 -10.87
CA GLU A 455 16.02 -8.22 -10.80
C GLU A 455 17.12 -8.64 -9.81
N LYS A 456 17.94 -7.70 -9.31
CA LYS A 456 19.10 -8.01 -8.45
C LYS A 456 18.77 -8.11 -6.96
N GLY A 457 17.65 -7.55 -6.53
CA GLY A 457 17.23 -7.61 -5.13
C GLY A 457 16.56 -8.93 -4.77
N TYR A 458 16.14 -9.07 -3.53
CA TYR A 458 15.65 -10.31 -2.93
C TYR A 458 14.34 -10.10 -2.19
N LEU A 459 13.42 -11.04 -2.39
CA LEU A 459 12.12 -11.05 -1.77
C LEU A 459 11.80 -12.43 -1.19
N MET A 460 10.84 -12.51 -0.26
CA MET A 460 10.35 -13.79 0.25
C MET A 460 9.21 -14.31 -0.62
N THR A 461 9.31 -15.56 -1.06
CA THR A 461 8.37 -16.14 -2.02
C THR A 461 7.86 -17.51 -1.63
N LEU A 462 6.63 -17.79 -2.04
CA LEU A 462 5.97 -19.08 -2.05
C LEU A 462 5.51 -19.35 -3.48
N ALA A 463 6.31 -20.09 -4.24
CA ALA A 463 6.07 -20.42 -5.63
C ALA A 463 5.82 -21.92 -5.80
N ARG A 464 5.32 -22.33 -6.98
CA ARG A 464 4.96 -23.73 -7.25
C ARG A 464 6.16 -24.68 -7.15
N THR A 465 6.11 -25.66 -6.25
CA THR A 465 7.11 -26.73 -6.13
C THR A 465 6.47 -28.13 -6.20
N ALA A 466 7.29 -29.18 -6.35
CA ALA A 466 6.81 -30.57 -6.37
C ALA A 466 6.34 -31.08 -4.99
N LEU A 467 6.65 -30.35 -3.92
CA LEU A 467 6.30 -30.72 -2.55
C LEU A 467 4.89 -30.26 -2.17
N GLN A 468 4.41 -29.18 -2.79
CA GLN A 468 3.15 -28.55 -2.45
C GLN A 468 1.93 -29.40 -2.81
N ARG A 469 1.01 -29.46 -1.86
CA ARG A 469 -0.33 -30.05 -1.98
C ARG A 469 -1.38 -28.98 -1.65
N PRO A 470 -2.63 -29.14 -2.10
CA PRO A 470 -3.72 -28.28 -1.65
C PRO A 470 -3.76 -28.14 -0.13
N GLY A 471 -3.73 -26.89 0.35
CA GLY A 471 -3.75 -26.56 1.78
C GLY A 471 -2.38 -26.64 2.50
N SER A 472 -1.28 -26.85 1.77
CA SER A 472 0.06 -26.86 2.37
C SER A 472 0.39 -25.49 2.94
N ARG A 473 0.83 -25.44 4.20
CA ARG A 473 1.16 -24.16 4.88
C ARG A 473 2.67 -23.95 4.99
N ALA A 474 3.08 -22.68 4.96
CA ALA A 474 4.41 -22.19 5.27
C ALA A 474 4.33 -21.14 6.37
N TRP A 475 5.17 -21.27 7.39
CA TRP A 475 5.21 -20.33 8.51
C TRP A 475 6.58 -19.63 8.58
N PHE A 476 6.56 -18.30 8.60
CA PHE A 476 7.74 -17.48 8.75
C PHE A 476 7.59 -16.60 9.98
N THR A 477 8.48 -16.78 10.96
CA THR A 477 8.34 -16.18 12.29
C THR A 477 9.43 -15.16 12.54
N SER A 478 9.04 -14.03 13.14
CA SER A 478 9.97 -13.03 13.66
C SER A 478 10.66 -13.54 14.91
N ARG A 479 11.70 -12.83 15.34
CA ARG A 479 12.18 -12.90 16.73
C ARG A 479 11.18 -12.21 17.66
N ASP A 480 11.31 -12.48 18.95
CA ASP A 480 10.51 -11.80 19.97
C ASP A 480 10.88 -10.32 19.99
N PHE A 481 9.87 -9.46 19.95
CA PHE A 481 10.06 -8.01 19.98
C PHE A 481 10.38 -7.55 21.40
N LYS A 482 11.18 -6.48 21.50
CA LYS A 482 11.37 -5.77 22.78
C LYS A 482 10.06 -5.07 23.18
N THR A 483 9.70 -5.19 24.46
CA THR A 483 8.53 -4.55 25.06
C THR A 483 8.55 -3.04 24.84
N THR A 484 7.50 -2.48 24.22
CA THR A 484 7.26 -1.03 24.13
C THR A 484 5.98 -0.60 24.83
N SER A 485 5.92 0.65 25.28
CA SER A 485 4.73 1.25 25.90
C SER A 485 3.65 1.65 24.90
N THR A 486 4.00 1.80 23.62
CA THR A 486 3.11 2.32 22.57
C THR A 486 2.76 1.28 21.50
N PRO A 487 1.57 1.37 20.89
CA PRO A 487 1.19 0.54 19.76
C PRO A 487 2.08 0.83 18.55
N ARG A 488 2.21 -0.17 17.67
CA ARG A 488 3.00 -0.08 16.44
C ARG A 488 2.16 -0.44 15.23
N CYS A 489 2.56 0.10 14.10
CA CYS A 489 2.07 -0.31 12.82
C CYS A 489 3.11 -1.18 12.11
N LEU A 490 2.66 -2.31 11.58
CA LEU A 490 3.40 -3.11 10.61
C LEU A 490 3.01 -2.66 9.21
N SER A 491 3.99 -2.37 8.37
CA SER A 491 3.82 -2.24 6.92
C SER A 491 4.74 -3.20 6.18
N PHE A 492 4.30 -3.61 4.99
CA PHE A 492 5.07 -4.48 4.09
C PHE A 492 4.47 -4.40 2.69
N TRP A 493 5.22 -4.84 1.70
CA TRP A 493 4.76 -4.96 0.33
C TRP A 493 4.48 -6.42 0.01
N PHE A 494 3.43 -6.70 -0.78
CA PHE A 494 3.09 -8.06 -1.17
C PHE A 494 2.62 -8.16 -2.63
N VAL A 495 2.74 -9.36 -3.19
CA VAL A 495 2.17 -9.76 -4.49
C VAL A 495 1.51 -11.12 -4.33
N MET A 496 0.26 -11.24 -4.76
CA MET A 496 -0.45 -12.51 -4.92
C MET A 496 -0.92 -12.63 -6.35
N ASN A 497 -0.08 -13.21 -7.21
CA ASN A 497 -0.32 -13.22 -8.64
C ASN A 497 -0.60 -14.64 -9.17
N GLU A 498 -1.74 -14.80 -9.83
CA GLU A 498 -2.11 -16.01 -10.57
C GLU A 498 -2.33 -15.60 -12.03
N PRO A 499 -1.29 -15.67 -12.89
CA PRO A 499 -1.36 -15.16 -14.26
C PRO A 499 -2.46 -15.76 -15.13
N PHE A 500 -2.94 -16.96 -14.78
CA PHE A 500 -4.03 -17.62 -15.48
C PHE A 500 -5.07 -18.13 -14.48
N ILE A 501 -6.26 -17.51 -14.53
CA ILE A 501 -7.42 -17.91 -13.75
C ILE A 501 -8.42 -18.57 -14.70
N ASP A 502 -8.74 -19.84 -14.46
CA ASP A 502 -9.72 -20.58 -15.26
C ASP A 502 -11.18 -20.25 -14.85
N THR A 503 -12.15 -20.86 -15.53
CA THR A 503 -13.59 -20.62 -15.29
C THR A 503 -14.07 -21.07 -13.91
N THR A 504 -13.27 -21.84 -13.16
CA THR A 504 -13.60 -22.26 -11.80
C THR A 504 -13.17 -21.24 -10.74
N GLY A 505 -12.43 -20.21 -11.15
CA GLY A 505 -11.98 -19.13 -10.29
C GLY A 505 -10.54 -19.32 -9.80
N PRO A 506 -10.02 -18.32 -9.05
CA PRO A 506 -8.63 -18.30 -8.63
C PRO A 506 -8.39 -19.38 -7.57
N SER A 507 -7.17 -19.87 -7.52
CA SER A 507 -6.81 -21.04 -6.73
C SER A 507 -5.44 -20.96 -6.08
N LEU A 508 -4.81 -19.78 -6.10
CA LEU A 508 -3.44 -19.55 -5.65
C LEU A 508 -3.19 -19.94 -4.19
N GLY A 509 -4.07 -19.56 -3.24
CA GLY A 509 -3.78 -19.75 -1.82
C GLY A 509 -4.21 -18.61 -0.91
N ALA A 510 -3.51 -18.42 0.21
CA ALA A 510 -3.75 -17.33 1.16
C ALA A 510 -2.45 -16.77 1.73
N LEU A 511 -2.49 -15.51 2.16
CA LEU A 511 -1.45 -14.85 2.93
C LEU A 511 -2.09 -14.28 4.21
N SER A 512 -1.58 -14.67 5.37
CA SER A 512 -2.09 -14.23 6.67
C SER A 512 -0.97 -13.75 7.58
N ILE A 513 -1.29 -12.77 8.43
CA ILE A 513 -0.39 -12.33 9.51
C ILE A 513 -1.08 -12.55 10.84
N TYR A 514 -0.34 -13.19 11.74
CA TYR A 514 -0.76 -13.47 13.10
C TYR A 514 0.16 -12.82 14.11
N LEU A 515 -0.43 -12.37 15.21
CA LEU A 515 0.26 -12.11 16.46
C LEU A 515 0.36 -13.41 17.25
N ARG A 516 1.58 -13.77 17.64
CA ARG A 516 1.90 -14.93 18.47
C ARG A 516 2.16 -14.44 19.89
N SER A 517 1.27 -14.81 20.80
CA SER A 517 1.41 -14.56 22.24
C SER A 517 1.47 -15.88 23.00
N ASN A 518 2.05 -15.88 24.19
CA ASN A 518 2.02 -17.04 25.09
C ASN A 518 1.14 -16.71 26.29
N ASP A 519 0.18 -17.59 26.60
CA ASP A 519 -0.64 -17.42 27.79
C ASP A 519 0.13 -17.74 29.09
N ASN A 520 -0.49 -17.45 30.24
CA ASN A 520 0.07 -17.73 31.56
C ASN A 520 0.32 -19.23 31.84
N THR A 521 -0.24 -20.12 31.02
CA THR A 521 -0.05 -21.58 31.08
C THR A 521 1.00 -22.10 30.09
N GLY A 522 1.62 -21.23 29.29
CA GLY A 522 2.63 -21.56 28.29
C GLY A 522 2.06 -22.02 26.95
N THR A 523 0.74 -21.92 26.73
CA THR A 523 0.09 -22.24 25.46
C THR A 523 0.20 -21.05 24.50
N THR A 524 0.63 -21.34 23.28
CA THR A 524 0.77 -20.33 22.22
C THR A 524 -0.59 -19.97 21.63
N ILE A 525 -0.94 -18.69 21.70
CA ILE A 525 -2.15 -18.10 21.11
C ILE A 525 -1.75 -17.41 19.81
N MET A 526 -2.41 -17.77 18.72
CA MET A 526 -2.25 -17.13 17.41
C MET A 526 -3.48 -16.29 17.09
N LYS A 527 -3.31 -14.98 16.98
CA LYS A 527 -4.41 -14.06 16.68
C LYS A 527 -4.22 -13.43 15.29
N PRO A 528 -5.12 -13.70 14.32
CA PRO A 528 -5.02 -13.11 13.00
C PRO A 528 -5.29 -11.60 13.03
N ILE A 529 -4.44 -10.81 12.40
CA ILE A 529 -4.57 -9.34 12.30
C ILE A 529 -4.72 -8.83 10.87
N TRP A 530 -4.31 -9.64 9.88
CA TRP A 530 -4.38 -9.30 8.46
C TRP A 530 -4.49 -10.59 7.65
N ARG A 531 -5.36 -10.65 6.64
CA ARG A 531 -5.49 -11.84 5.79
C ARG A 531 -6.07 -11.55 4.41
N LEU A 532 -5.41 -12.03 3.36
CA LEU A 532 -5.93 -12.05 1.99
C LEU A 532 -5.93 -13.45 1.40
N TYR A 533 -6.76 -13.64 0.37
CA TYR A 533 -6.93 -14.92 -0.31
C TYR A 533 -6.80 -14.73 -1.81
N ASN A 534 -6.16 -15.70 -2.46
CA ASN A 534 -6.08 -15.84 -3.90
C ASN A 534 -5.50 -14.59 -4.60
N HIS A 535 -5.68 -14.51 -5.91
CA HIS A 535 -5.14 -13.44 -6.73
C HIS A 535 -5.56 -12.04 -6.24
N GLN A 536 -4.59 -11.18 -5.95
CA GLN A 536 -4.77 -9.77 -5.59
C GLN A 536 -4.31 -8.81 -6.70
N GLY A 537 -3.46 -9.29 -7.61
CA GLY A 537 -2.93 -8.51 -8.70
C GLY A 537 -1.51 -8.94 -9.05
N PRO A 538 -0.97 -8.44 -10.17
CA PRO A 538 0.39 -8.76 -10.59
C PRO A 538 1.46 -7.80 -10.08
N ASP A 539 1.07 -6.62 -9.59
CA ASP A 539 1.96 -5.57 -9.09
C ASP A 539 2.00 -5.57 -7.55
N TRP A 540 3.07 -4.97 -7.03
CA TRP A 540 3.26 -4.77 -5.59
C TRP A 540 2.14 -3.94 -5.00
N GLN A 541 1.57 -4.44 -3.91
CA GLN A 541 0.54 -3.77 -3.15
C GLN A 541 1.05 -3.50 -1.74
N TYR A 542 0.75 -2.30 -1.26
CA TYR A 542 1.07 -1.88 0.10
C TYR A 542 0.11 -2.55 1.07
N ALA A 543 0.65 -3.15 2.13
CA ALA A 543 -0.11 -3.71 3.22
C ALA A 543 0.24 -3.08 4.55
N GLN A 544 -0.75 -3.05 5.44
CA GLN A 544 -0.63 -2.41 6.73
C GLN A 544 -1.51 -3.12 7.77
N ALA A 545 -0.99 -3.31 8.99
CA ALA A 545 -1.74 -3.91 10.09
C ALA A 545 -1.31 -3.34 11.46
N LEU A 546 -2.29 -3.17 12.35
CA LEU A 546 -2.07 -2.67 13.71
C LEU A 546 -1.58 -3.77 14.66
N ILE A 547 -0.52 -3.47 15.39
CA ILE A 547 0.00 -4.28 16.49
C ILE A 547 -0.33 -3.57 17.80
N LYS A 548 -1.36 -4.08 18.50
CA LYS A 548 -1.85 -3.50 19.76
C LYS A 548 -1.00 -3.88 20.96
N GLU A 549 -0.55 -5.14 21.01
CA GLU A 549 0.16 -5.69 22.15
C GLU A 549 1.67 -5.78 21.84
N PRO A 550 2.53 -5.20 22.69
CA PRO A 550 3.92 -4.89 22.34
C PRO A 550 4.90 -6.08 22.44
N ASN A 551 4.44 -7.24 22.91
CA ASN A 551 5.29 -8.40 23.19
C ASN A 551 5.06 -9.56 22.21
N ASP A 552 4.09 -9.42 21.30
CA ASP A 552 3.70 -10.51 20.42
C ASP A 552 4.71 -10.65 19.28
N ALA A 553 5.25 -11.85 19.09
CA ALA A 553 6.00 -12.17 17.89
C ALA A 553 5.06 -12.21 16.68
N ILE A 554 5.59 -11.98 15.49
CA ILE A 554 4.80 -12.00 14.26
C ILE A 554 5.03 -13.30 13.54
N LEU A 555 3.95 -13.87 13.02
CA LEU A 555 3.99 -15.00 12.12
C LEU A 555 3.31 -14.64 10.81
N ILE A 556 4.02 -14.83 9.71
CA ILE A 556 3.51 -14.73 8.36
C ILE A 556 3.24 -16.15 7.86
N GLU A 557 1.98 -16.42 7.55
CA GLU A 557 1.52 -17.71 7.03
C GLU A 557 1.18 -17.58 5.54
N GLY A 558 1.78 -18.45 4.73
CA GLY A 558 1.36 -18.69 3.36
C GLY A 558 0.66 -20.03 3.28
N ILE A 559 -0.55 -20.08 2.72
CA ILE A 559 -1.22 -21.34 2.39
C ILE A 559 -1.19 -21.50 0.89
N TRP A 560 -0.65 -22.61 0.40
CA TRP A 560 -0.71 -22.97 -1.01
C TRP A 560 -2.10 -23.51 -1.34
N GLY A 561 -2.72 -22.93 -2.36
CA GLY A 561 -4.04 -23.32 -2.80
C GLY A 561 -4.01 -24.61 -3.62
N SER A 562 -4.89 -24.72 -4.62
CA SER A 562 -5.14 -26.00 -5.28
C SER A 562 -3.97 -26.47 -6.17
N SER A 563 -3.99 -27.72 -6.62
CA SER A 563 -3.00 -28.23 -7.60
C SER A 563 -3.09 -27.55 -8.97
N ARG A 564 -4.18 -26.78 -9.23
CA ARG A 564 -4.35 -25.96 -10.42
C ARG A 564 -3.62 -24.62 -10.32
N ALA A 565 -3.26 -24.20 -9.09
CA ALA A 565 -2.58 -22.95 -8.84
C ALA A 565 -1.33 -22.83 -9.72
N ASN A 566 -1.28 -21.76 -10.48
CA ASN A 566 -0.15 -21.43 -11.33
C ASN A 566 0.18 -19.96 -11.11
N GLY A 567 1.07 -19.70 -10.16
CA GLY A 567 1.36 -18.35 -9.68
C GLY A 567 2.36 -18.39 -8.52
N PHE A 568 2.44 -17.29 -7.80
CA PHE A 568 3.25 -17.18 -6.59
C PHE A 568 2.64 -16.17 -5.62
N ILE A 569 2.95 -16.35 -4.34
CA ILE A 569 2.73 -15.38 -3.28
C ILE A 569 4.10 -14.86 -2.88
N ALA A 570 4.25 -13.55 -2.73
CA ALA A 570 5.49 -12.97 -2.25
C ALA A 570 5.23 -11.75 -1.36
N PHE A 571 6.21 -11.46 -0.52
CA PHE A 571 6.25 -10.24 0.29
C PHE A 571 7.67 -9.74 0.48
N ASP A 572 7.79 -8.45 0.80
CA ASP A 572 9.04 -7.72 0.89
C ASP A 572 8.89 -6.47 1.79
N ASP A 573 10.00 -5.82 2.12
CA ASP A 573 10.05 -4.50 2.80
C ASP A 573 9.24 -4.42 4.11
N ILE A 574 9.43 -5.41 5.00
CA ILE A 574 8.82 -5.41 6.32
C ILE A 574 9.35 -4.22 7.12
N THR A 575 8.45 -3.39 7.63
CA THR A 575 8.79 -2.15 8.31
C THR A 575 7.86 -1.90 9.50
N PHE A 576 8.40 -1.37 10.60
CA PHE A 576 7.62 -0.95 11.76
C PHE A 576 7.74 0.54 12.03
N PHE A 577 6.61 1.18 12.32
CA PHE A 577 6.58 2.57 12.79
C PHE A 577 5.63 2.75 13.97
N GLY A 578 5.89 3.80 14.78
CA GLY A 578 5.12 4.07 15.99
C GLY A 578 3.72 4.61 15.68
N GLY A 579 2.75 4.28 16.52
CA GLY A 579 1.38 4.79 16.44
C GLY A 579 0.34 3.73 16.10
N SER A 580 -0.93 4.16 16.09
CA SER A 580 -2.03 3.33 15.59
C SER A 580 -2.20 3.53 14.08
N CYS A 581 -2.72 2.52 13.39
CA CYS A 581 -2.94 2.56 11.95
C CYS A 581 -4.13 1.68 11.55
N SER A 582 -4.68 1.91 10.36
CA SER A 582 -5.75 1.11 9.78
C SER A 582 -5.20 -0.12 9.04
N ILE A 583 -6.10 -1.04 8.68
CA ILE A 583 -5.74 -2.25 7.94
C ILE A 583 -5.81 -1.95 6.44
N ILE A 584 -4.70 -2.14 5.73
CA ILE A 584 -4.59 -1.92 4.29
C ILE A 584 -4.12 -3.22 3.62
N PRO A 585 -4.73 -3.65 2.49
CA PRO A 585 -5.96 -3.11 1.92
C PRO A 585 -7.18 -3.43 2.81
N ALA A 586 -8.29 -2.70 2.61
CA ALA A 586 -9.50 -2.89 3.41
C ALA A 586 -10.07 -4.34 3.36
N GLY A 587 -9.83 -5.04 2.25
CA GLY A 587 -10.19 -6.46 2.08
C GLY A 587 -9.41 -7.42 2.99
N ALA A 588 -8.30 -6.98 3.58
CA ALA A 588 -7.47 -7.78 4.46
C ALA A 588 -7.95 -7.78 5.93
N LYS A 589 -8.98 -6.99 6.23
CA LYS A 589 -9.56 -6.86 7.58
C LYS A 589 -10.15 -8.19 8.03
N VAL A 590 -9.57 -8.75 9.10
CA VAL A 590 -10.07 -9.97 9.74
C VAL A 590 -11.30 -9.64 10.59
N ARG A 591 -12.42 -10.36 10.37
CA ARG A 591 -13.65 -10.19 11.15
C ARG A 591 -13.88 -11.37 12.09
N PRO A 592 -14.27 -11.13 13.36
CA PRO A 592 -14.67 -12.21 14.26
C PRO A 592 -15.81 -13.04 13.66
N GLY A 593 -15.70 -14.36 13.77
CA GLY A 593 -16.70 -15.32 13.27
C GLY A 593 -16.46 -15.80 11.83
N GLU A 594 -15.59 -15.16 11.06
CA GLU A 594 -15.16 -15.70 9.76
C GLU A 594 -14.27 -16.93 9.95
N CYS A 595 -14.51 -17.97 9.17
CA CYS A 595 -13.73 -19.20 9.26
C CYS A 595 -13.84 -20.01 7.96
N ARG A 596 -12.70 -20.44 7.43
CA ARG A 596 -12.59 -21.38 6.31
C ARG A 596 -12.19 -22.79 6.75
N PHE A 597 -12.13 -23.05 8.05
CA PHE A 597 -11.94 -24.40 8.61
C PHE A 597 -10.75 -25.21 8.08
N GLU A 598 -9.72 -24.56 7.56
CA GLU A 598 -8.59 -25.24 6.91
C GLU A 598 -7.87 -26.22 7.85
N ARG A 599 -7.78 -25.89 9.14
CA ARG A 599 -7.03 -26.67 10.14
C ARG A 599 -7.75 -26.82 11.47
N ASP A 600 -8.51 -25.82 11.89
CA ASP A 600 -9.24 -25.82 13.15
C ASP A 600 -10.65 -25.24 12.99
N MET A 601 -11.39 -25.19 14.10
CA MET A 601 -12.72 -24.59 14.15
C MET A 601 -12.66 -23.05 14.21
N CYS A 602 -11.49 -22.44 14.02
CA CYS A 602 -11.21 -21.06 14.41
C CYS A 602 -11.67 -20.83 15.87
N ASP A 603 -12.44 -19.77 16.12
CA ASP A 603 -13.06 -19.49 17.42
C ASP A 603 -14.46 -20.12 17.61
N TRP A 604 -14.91 -20.98 16.68
CA TRP A 604 -16.21 -21.65 16.80
C TRP A 604 -16.14 -22.81 17.78
N SER A 605 -17.18 -22.93 18.61
CA SER A 605 -17.26 -23.94 19.66
C SER A 605 -18.49 -24.83 19.51
N ASN A 606 -18.34 -26.11 19.88
CA ASN A 606 -19.46 -27.03 19.93
C ASN A 606 -20.35 -26.70 21.14
N GLY A 607 -21.61 -26.36 20.88
CA GLY A 607 -22.61 -26.04 21.90
C GLY A 607 -23.49 -27.22 22.33
N THR A 608 -23.15 -28.45 21.92
CA THR A 608 -23.93 -29.65 22.24
C THR A 608 -23.33 -30.35 23.46
N ASP A 609 -24.05 -30.38 24.57
CA ASP A 609 -23.60 -31.02 25.81
C ASP A 609 -23.44 -32.54 25.66
N LYS A 610 -22.21 -33.03 25.83
CA LYS A 610 -21.84 -34.44 26.07
C LYS A 610 -22.54 -35.49 25.19
N SER A 611 -22.87 -35.14 23.95
CA SER A 611 -23.43 -36.07 22.96
C SER A 611 -22.32 -36.63 22.05
N PRO A 612 -22.39 -37.92 21.65
CA PRO A 612 -21.53 -38.44 20.58
C PRO A 612 -21.76 -37.79 19.21
N ALA A 613 -22.86 -37.04 19.06
CA ALA A 613 -23.17 -36.21 17.90
C ALA A 613 -22.75 -34.76 18.14
N SER A 614 -21.81 -34.27 17.33
CA SER A 614 -21.32 -32.88 17.35
C SER A 614 -20.91 -32.48 15.93
N TRP A 615 -20.68 -31.19 15.70
CA TRP A 615 -19.94 -30.76 14.51
C TRP A 615 -18.49 -31.23 14.62
N ARG A 616 -17.93 -31.58 13.47
CA ARG A 616 -16.59 -32.17 13.33
C ARG A 616 -15.87 -31.59 12.12
N MET A 617 -14.56 -31.45 12.26
CA MET A 617 -13.67 -31.16 11.14
C MET A 617 -13.53 -32.39 10.24
N ALA A 618 -13.58 -32.17 8.94
CA ALA A 618 -13.23 -33.16 7.94
C ALA A 618 -11.73 -33.47 8.01
N THR A 619 -11.41 -34.76 7.90
CA THR A 619 -10.03 -35.24 7.83
C THR A 619 -9.90 -36.20 6.65
N VAL A 620 -8.68 -36.45 6.21
CA VAL A 620 -8.39 -37.40 5.12
C VAL A 620 -9.07 -38.76 5.32
N ASN A 621 -9.10 -39.25 6.58
CA ASN A 621 -9.68 -40.54 6.92
C ASN A 621 -11.18 -40.49 7.26
N ARG A 622 -11.71 -39.30 7.55
CA ARG A 622 -13.07 -39.13 8.06
C ARG A 622 -13.71 -37.90 7.43
N ARG A 623 -14.46 -38.13 6.36
CA ARG A 623 -15.12 -37.09 5.57
C ARG A 623 -16.30 -37.67 4.76
N PRO A 624 -17.34 -36.88 4.48
CA PRO A 624 -18.48 -37.33 3.68
C PRO A 624 -18.12 -37.60 2.22
N SER A 625 -18.39 -38.80 1.71
CA SER A 625 -18.37 -39.15 0.27
C SER A 625 -17.15 -38.66 -0.54
N ASN A 626 -15.95 -38.58 0.07
CA ASN A 626 -14.75 -37.97 -0.53
C ASN A 626 -14.96 -36.54 -1.04
N LEU A 627 -15.86 -35.78 -0.43
CA LEU A 627 -16.08 -34.36 -0.71
C LEU A 627 -14.77 -33.60 -0.40
N PRO A 628 -14.13 -32.96 -1.40
CA PRO A 628 -13.01 -32.07 -1.15
C PRO A 628 -13.49 -30.76 -0.51
N ASP A 629 -12.60 -30.13 0.24
CA ASP A 629 -12.76 -28.77 0.77
C ASP A 629 -13.13 -27.77 -0.33
N LYS A 630 -13.93 -26.75 0.03
CA LYS A 630 -14.42 -25.76 -0.92
C LYS A 630 -13.37 -24.71 -1.25
N THR A 631 -12.44 -24.41 -0.36
CA THR A 631 -11.48 -23.31 -0.46
C THR A 631 -10.32 -23.65 -1.39
N PHE A 632 -9.58 -24.73 -1.10
CA PHE A 632 -8.39 -25.15 -1.85
C PHE A 632 -8.56 -26.49 -2.56
N GLY A 633 -9.65 -27.22 -2.30
CA GLY A 633 -9.85 -28.56 -2.83
C GLY A 633 -9.00 -29.60 -2.09
N ALA A 634 -8.59 -29.29 -0.86
CA ALA A 634 -7.87 -30.20 0.01
C ALA A 634 -8.76 -31.37 0.44
N PRO A 635 -8.18 -32.50 0.88
CA PRO A 635 -8.96 -33.64 1.35
C PRO A 635 -9.66 -33.41 2.69
N ASP A 636 -9.20 -32.41 3.45
CA ASP A 636 -9.63 -31.85 4.72
C ASP A 636 -9.87 -30.33 4.54
N GLY A 637 -10.30 -29.63 5.59
CA GLY A 637 -10.46 -28.16 5.54
C GLY A 637 -11.89 -27.62 5.64
N TYR A 638 -12.86 -28.42 6.08
CA TYR A 638 -14.25 -27.98 6.27
C TYR A 638 -14.89 -28.70 7.45
N ILE A 639 -16.07 -28.25 7.87
CA ILE A 639 -16.82 -28.88 8.96
C ILE A 639 -18.05 -29.61 8.46
N TYR A 640 -18.47 -30.64 9.19
CA TYR A 640 -19.70 -31.36 8.93
C TYR A 640 -20.26 -31.97 10.20
N TYR A 641 -21.54 -32.36 10.16
CA TYR A 641 -22.11 -33.27 11.13
C TYR A 641 -22.72 -34.47 10.43
N ASP A 642 -22.60 -35.66 11.03
CA ASP A 642 -23.20 -36.89 10.54
C ASP A 642 -23.90 -37.65 11.67
N LEU A 643 -25.18 -37.95 11.48
CA LEU A 643 -25.98 -38.74 12.43
C LEU A 643 -26.24 -40.11 11.81
N PHE A 644 -25.41 -41.10 12.15
CA PHE A 644 -25.58 -42.50 11.75
C PHE A 644 -26.06 -43.34 12.95
N ASN A 645 -27.20 -44.04 12.80
CA ASN A 645 -27.69 -45.08 13.73
C ASN A 645 -27.86 -44.68 15.20
N GLN A 646 -28.07 -43.40 15.53
CA GLN A 646 -28.50 -43.01 16.87
C GLN A 646 -30.02 -43.10 16.97
N ILE A 647 -30.49 -43.85 17.96
CA ILE A 647 -31.90 -44.15 18.23
C ILE A 647 -32.73 -42.86 18.19
N LEU A 648 -33.82 -42.92 17.42
CA LEU A 648 -34.83 -41.87 17.22
C LEU A 648 -35.10 -41.04 18.49
N GLY A 649 -34.71 -39.76 18.45
CA GLY A 649 -35.18 -38.75 19.41
C GLY A 649 -34.21 -37.60 19.68
N SER A 650 -34.39 -36.47 19.00
CA SER A 650 -34.04 -35.11 19.48
C SER A 650 -32.59 -34.60 19.59
N ASN A 651 -31.56 -35.29 19.08
CA ASN A 651 -30.19 -34.76 19.19
C ASN A 651 -29.87 -33.72 18.08
N MET A 652 -30.36 -32.50 18.28
CA MET A 652 -29.94 -31.33 17.51
C MET A 652 -28.50 -30.95 17.88
N VAL A 653 -27.61 -30.93 16.89
CA VAL A 653 -26.21 -30.50 17.10
C VAL A 653 -26.10 -29.00 16.92
N ARG A 654 -25.22 -28.35 17.69
CA ARG A 654 -25.07 -26.89 17.73
C ARG A 654 -23.61 -26.52 17.59
N LEU A 655 -23.34 -25.60 16.67
CA LEU A 655 -22.06 -24.89 16.58
C LEU A 655 -22.30 -23.41 16.85
N ILE A 656 -21.53 -22.84 17.77
CA ILE A 656 -21.69 -21.48 18.25
C ILE A 656 -20.47 -20.65 17.81
N SER A 657 -20.73 -19.52 17.16
CA SER A 657 -19.68 -18.58 16.76
C SER A 657 -19.07 -17.87 17.98
N PRO A 658 -17.87 -17.26 17.86
CA PRO A 658 -17.47 -16.22 18.81
C PRO A 658 -18.48 -15.06 18.83
N VAL A 659 -18.36 -14.17 19.82
CA VAL A 659 -19.14 -12.93 19.85
C VAL A 659 -18.74 -12.06 18.67
N ILE A 660 -19.70 -11.74 17.80
CA ILE A 660 -19.51 -10.80 16.70
C ILE A 660 -19.87 -9.40 17.22
N PRO A 661 -18.94 -8.43 17.18
CA PRO A 661 -19.18 -7.09 17.70
C PRO A 661 -20.10 -6.28 16.77
N VAL A 662 -20.61 -5.15 17.30
CA VAL A 662 -21.34 -4.16 16.50
C VAL A 662 -20.42 -3.61 15.41
N THR A 663 -20.96 -3.46 14.20
CA THR A 663 -20.27 -2.87 13.06
C THR A 663 -20.81 -1.49 12.73
N ASP A 664 -20.04 -0.69 12.00
CA ASP A 664 -20.48 0.63 11.51
C ASP A 664 -21.69 0.51 10.55
N GLU A 665 -21.79 -0.63 9.88
CA GLU A 665 -22.94 -1.01 9.09
C GLU A 665 -24.02 -1.63 9.97
N PRO A 666 -25.31 -1.25 9.82
CA PRO A 666 -26.40 -1.82 10.62
C PRO A 666 -26.75 -3.26 10.22
N GLN A 667 -26.39 -3.66 8.99
CA GLN A 667 -26.71 -4.95 8.41
C GLN A 667 -25.46 -5.58 7.79
N LEU A 668 -25.32 -6.88 8.00
CA LEU A 668 -24.27 -7.70 7.43
C LEU A 668 -24.90 -8.81 6.57
N CYS A 669 -24.25 -9.14 5.46
CA CYS A 669 -24.55 -10.35 4.71
C CYS A 669 -23.68 -11.48 5.24
N PHE A 670 -24.32 -12.43 5.92
CA PHE A 670 -23.69 -13.68 6.33
C PHE A 670 -23.73 -14.66 5.17
N SER A 671 -22.58 -15.13 4.72
CA SER A 671 -22.45 -16.07 3.60
C SER A 671 -21.58 -17.25 3.98
N PHE A 672 -21.91 -18.42 3.44
CA PHE A 672 -21.19 -19.67 3.65
C PHE A 672 -21.48 -20.65 2.51
N TRP A 673 -20.64 -21.67 2.37
CA TRP A 673 -20.89 -22.78 1.46
C TRP A 673 -21.43 -23.98 2.24
N TYR A 674 -22.33 -24.73 1.62
CA TYR A 674 -22.87 -25.95 2.22
C TYR A 674 -23.02 -27.08 1.21
N ALA A 675 -22.97 -28.32 1.68
CA ALA A 675 -23.26 -29.50 0.89
C ALA A 675 -24.08 -30.50 1.71
N ALA A 676 -25.26 -30.89 1.21
CA ALA A 676 -26.06 -31.95 1.81
C ALA A 676 -25.54 -33.31 1.35
N PHE A 677 -25.42 -34.28 2.25
CA PHE A 677 -24.96 -35.63 1.94
C PHE A 677 -25.70 -36.70 2.77
N GLY A 678 -25.66 -37.94 2.29
CA GLY A 678 -26.21 -39.11 3.00
C GLY A 678 -27.21 -39.91 2.18
N ALA A 679 -27.85 -40.86 2.87
CA ALA A 679 -28.82 -41.82 2.34
C ALA A 679 -30.17 -41.79 3.10
N GLY A 680 -30.38 -40.77 3.93
CA GLY A 680 -31.52 -40.63 4.83
C GLY A 680 -32.72 -39.90 4.24
N GLU A 681 -33.84 -40.01 4.94
CA GLU A 681 -35.10 -39.36 4.53
C GLU A 681 -35.01 -37.84 4.59
N SER A 682 -34.35 -37.29 5.61
CA SER A 682 -34.14 -35.85 5.74
C SER A 682 -32.92 -35.44 6.57
N ALA A 683 -32.36 -34.27 6.24
CA ALA A 683 -31.46 -33.49 7.08
C ALA A 683 -31.89 -32.02 7.08
N LEU A 684 -31.61 -31.34 8.17
CA LEU A 684 -32.01 -29.97 8.46
C LEU A 684 -30.80 -29.18 8.92
N LEU A 685 -30.53 -28.06 8.26
CA LEU A 685 -29.58 -27.04 8.70
C LEU A 685 -30.34 -25.75 8.99
N GLN A 686 -30.12 -25.15 10.16
CA GLN A 686 -30.70 -23.88 10.56
C GLN A 686 -29.63 -22.92 11.05
N ILE A 687 -29.77 -21.64 10.71
CA ILE A 687 -28.94 -20.57 11.23
C ILE A 687 -29.81 -19.72 12.14
N MET A 688 -29.35 -19.59 13.38
CA MET A 688 -29.98 -18.78 14.41
C MET A 688 -29.05 -17.61 14.76
N ARG A 689 -29.64 -16.46 15.07
CA ARG A 689 -28.93 -15.27 15.57
C ARG A 689 -29.36 -15.02 17.01
N GLN A 690 -28.40 -14.87 17.91
CA GLN A 690 -28.67 -14.63 19.34
C GLN A 690 -27.96 -13.36 19.82
N ASP A 691 -28.68 -12.44 20.46
CA ASP A 691 -28.08 -11.28 21.12
C ASP A 691 -27.13 -11.73 22.25
N ASN A 692 -25.96 -11.11 22.35
CA ASN A 692 -25.06 -11.26 23.49
C ASN A 692 -25.47 -10.26 24.59
N SER A 693 -26.50 -10.58 25.36
CA SER A 693 -26.99 -9.77 26.48
C SER A 693 -26.96 -10.55 27.80
N SER A 694 -26.93 -9.84 28.94
CA SER A 694 -26.81 -10.44 30.29
C SER A 694 -28.04 -11.24 30.75
N GLY A 695 -29.01 -11.49 29.86
CA GLY A 695 -30.15 -12.40 30.07
C GLY A 695 -30.29 -13.36 28.90
N GLU A 696 -30.97 -14.49 29.09
CA GLU A 696 -31.25 -15.48 28.04
C GLU A 696 -32.20 -14.87 26.99
N THR A 697 -31.67 -14.09 26.06
CA THR A 697 -32.40 -13.67 24.87
C THR A 697 -32.61 -14.89 23.97
N PRO A 698 -33.85 -15.18 23.54
CA PRO A 698 -34.13 -16.31 22.67
C PRO A 698 -33.43 -16.11 21.33
N ALA A 699 -32.81 -17.17 20.81
CA ALA A 699 -32.19 -17.15 19.49
C ALA A 699 -33.27 -17.04 18.41
N GLU A 700 -33.11 -16.08 17.50
CA GLU A 700 -33.99 -15.86 16.36
C GLU A 700 -33.55 -16.73 15.19
N LYS A 701 -34.47 -17.47 14.60
CA LYS A 701 -34.19 -18.20 13.36
C LYS A 701 -34.15 -17.21 12.21
N ILE A 702 -33.10 -17.26 11.39
CA ILE A 702 -32.93 -16.38 10.23
C ILE A 702 -32.82 -17.14 8.90
N TRP A 703 -32.40 -18.41 8.93
CA TRP A 703 -32.25 -19.26 7.75
C TRP A 703 -32.54 -20.71 8.11
N SER A 704 -33.23 -21.47 7.25
CA SER A 704 -33.52 -22.88 7.50
C SER A 704 -33.72 -23.67 6.21
N LEU A 705 -32.94 -24.73 6.01
CA LEU A 705 -33.04 -25.60 4.84
C LEU A 705 -33.20 -27.07 5.26
N GLU A 706 -34.26 -27.69 4.76
CA GLU A 706 -34.49 -29.14 4.89
C GLU A 706 -34.21 -29.83 3.55
N ALA A 707 -33.21 -30.72 3.52
CA ALA A 707 -32.95 -31.60 2.40
C ALA A 707 -33.73 -32.91 2.60
N LYS A 708 -34.48 -33.35 1.58
CA LYS A 708 -35.30 -34.58 1.61
C LYS A 708 -34.84 -35.56 0.54
N ASN A 709 -35.04 -36.86 0.79
CA ASN A 709 -34.68 -37.95 -0.12
C ASN A 709 -33.21 -37.84 -0.56
N MET A 710 -32.30 -37.71 0.41
CA MET A 710 -30.89 -37.58 0.12
C MET A 710 -30.38 -38.96 -0.30
N ASP A 711 -30.12 -39.14 -1.60
CA ASP A 711 -29.38 -40.29 -2.16
C ASP A 711 -28.21 -39.74 -2.98
N THR A 712 -27.28 -39.11 -2.27
CA THR A 712 -26.21 -38.32 -2.90
C THR A 712 -24.88 -39.08 -2.82
N THR A 713 -24.53 -39.76 -3.91
CA THR A 713 -23.22 -40.41 -4.05
C THR A 713 -22.08 -39.41 -4.24
N ARG A 714 -22.39 -38.20 -4.74
CA ARG A 714 -21.45 -37.08 -4.92
C ARG A 714 -22.10 -35.76 -4.49
N PRO A 715 -21.95 -35.36 -3.22
CA PRO A 715 -22.44 -34.07 -2.75
C PRO A 715 -21.73 -32.92 -3.48
N ALA A 716 -22.45 -31.83 -3.71
CA ALA A 716 -21.94 -30.63 -4.38
C ALA A 716 -22.09 -29.42 -3.47
N TRP A 717 -21.06 -28.58 -3.45
CA TRP A 717 -21.07 -27.31 -2.73
C TRP A 717 -22.06 -26.32 -3.37
N MET A 718 -22.93 -25.76 -2.54
CA MET A 718 -23.90 -24.73 -2.89
C MET A 718 -23.68 -23.50 -2.02
N PRO A 719 -23.82 -22.27 -2.56
CA PRO A 719 -23.70 -21.06 -1.78
C PRO A 719 -24.97 -20.82 -0.96
N ALA A 720 -24.81 -20.38 0.27
CA ALA A 720 -25.86 -19.86 1.13
C ALA A 720 -25.51 -18.44 1.59
N GLN A 721 -26.55 -17.62 1.76
CA GLN A 721 -26.38 -16.32 2.37
C GLN A 721 -27.68 -15.82 3.01
N VAL A 722 -27.59 -14.94 4.00
CA VAL A 722 -28.73 -14.32 4.69
C VAL A 722 -28.31 -12.98 5.32
N THR A 723 -29.23 -12.03 5.37
CA THR A 723 -29.00 -10.75 6.06
C THR A 723 -29.08 -10.94 7.57
N VAL A 724 -28.16 -10.33 8.31
CA VAL A 724 -28.08 -10.35 9.78
C VAL A 724 -28.01 -8.91 10.29
N GLU A 725 -28.82 -8.60 11.30
CA GLU A 725 -28.74 -7.32 12.01
C GLU A 725 -27.55 -7.31 12.98
N SER A 726 -26.78 -6.22 12.92
CA SER A 726 -25.54 -6.03 13.70
C SER A 726 -25.60 -4.82 14.65
N ASN A 727 -26.82 -4.36 14.95
CA ASN A 727 -27.09 -3.27 15.90
C ASN A 727 -26.66 -3.56 17.35
N LYS A 728 -26.44 -4.83 17.70
CA LYS A 728 -25.96 -5.31 19.00
C LYS A 728 -24.96 -6.44 18.79
N PRO A 729 -24.02 -6.67 19.73
CA PRO A 729 -23.15 -7.83 19.67
C PRO A 729 -23.98 -9.13 19.69
N PHE A 730 -23.61 -10.11 18.87
CA PHE A 730 -24.43 -11.31 18.67
C PHE A 730 -23.59 -12.57 18.41
N HIS A 731 -24.23 -13.73 18.55
CA HIS A 731 -23.72 -15.03 18.11
C HIS A 731 -24.53 -15.54 16.92
N ILE A 732 -23.85 -16.26 16.03
CA ILE A 732 -24.47 -17.15 15.07
C ILE A 732 -24.42 -18.58 15.62
N ILE A 733 -25.56 -19.27 15.59
CA ILE A 733 -25.67 -20.66 16.01
C ILE A 733 -26.13 -21.48 14.81
N MET A 734 -25.32 -22.46 14.41
CA MET A 734 -25.68 -23.43 13.38
C MET A 734 -26.26 -24.68 14.03
N GLU A 735 -27.54 -24.92 13.79
CA GLU A 735 -28.24 -26.10 14.29
C GLU A 735 -28.38 -27.15 13.17
N GLY A 736 -27.98 -28.38 13.48
CA GLY A 736 -28.02 -29.52 12.57
C GLY A 736 -28.89 -30.64 13.12
N GLN A 737 -29.67 -31.28 12.25
CA GLN A 737 -30.43 -32.49 12.58
C GLN A 737 -30.51 -33.38 11.35
N ALA A 738 -30.30 -34.69 11.50
CA ALA A 738 -30.40 -35.64 10.39
C ALA A 738 -30.79 -37.02 10.89
N THR A 739 -31.39 -37.83 10.02
CA THR A 739 -31.69 -39.25 10.30
C THR A 739 -30.59 -40.20 9.85
N ASN A 740 -30.06 -39.99 8.64
CA ASN A 740 -28.95 -40.76 8.06
C ASN A 740 -28.21 -39.90 7.02
N GLY A 741 -27.20 -39.14 7.47
CA GLY A 741 -26.51 -38.14 6.66
C GLY A 741 -26.28 -36.84 7.44
N GLY A 742 -26.21 -35.73 6.70
CA GLY A 742 -26.08 -34.39 7.29
C GLY A 742 -25.69 -33.32 6.28
N PHE A 743 -25.12 -32.23 6.80
CA PHE A 743 -24.60 -31.12 6.02
C PHE A 743 -23.12 -30.90 6.32
N ALA A 744 -22.36 -30.61 5.28
CA ALA A 744 -21.05 -30.00 5.36
C ALA A 744 -21.19 -28.48 5.18
N VAL A 745 -20.36 -27.71 5.87
CA VAL A 745 -20.31 -26.25 5.83
C VAL A 745 -18.87 -25.81 5.72
N ASP A 746 -18.65 -24.75 4.94
CA ASP A 746 -17.33 -24.20 4.71
C ASP A 746 -17.40 -22.70 4.40
N ASP A 747 -16.25 -22.02 4.40
CA ASP A 747 -16.08 -20.66 3.86
C ASP A 747 -17.06 -19.62 4.46
N ILE A 748 -17.07 -19.47 5.79
CA ILE A 748 -17.92 -18.49 6.48
C ILE A 748 -17.35 -17.08 6.38
N ILE A 749 -18.14 -16.15 5.83
CA ILE A 749 -17.73 -14.76 5.53
C ILE A 749 -18.85 -13.77 5.89
N PHE A 750 -18.47 -12.59 6.39
CA PHE A 750 -19.38 -11.46 6.63
C PHE A 750 -19.05 -10.27 5.74
N THR A 751 -19.95 -9.94 4.80
CA THR A 751 -19.79 -8.73 3.98
C THR A 751 -20.69 -7.58 4.46
N PRO A 752 -20.21 -6.32 4.42
CA PRO A 752 -21.04 -5.12 4.64
C PRO A 752 -22.32 -5.11 3.80
N GLY A 753 -23.43 -4.69 4.41
CA GLY A 753 -24.70 -4.46 3.73
C GLY A 753 -25.67 -5.65 3.77
N SER A 754 -26.82 -5.49 3.12
CA SER A 754 -27.85 -6.53 3.04
C SER A 754 -27.67 -7.43 1.82
N CYS A 755 -28.21 -8.65 1.89
CA CYS A 755 -28.20 -9.58 0.77
C CYS A 755 -29.45 -10.46 0.73
N PRO A 756 -29.88 -10.89 -0.48
CA PRO A 756 -31.03 -11.77 -0.62
C PRO A 756 -30.72 -13.14 -0.03
N THR A 757 -31.69 -13.73 0.66
CA THR A 757 -31.52 -15.08 1.23
C THR A 757 -31.31 -16.11 0.12
N ARG A 758 -30.23 -16.89 0.21
CA ARG A 758 -29.94 -18.00 -0.71
C ARG A 758 -29.70 -19.31 0.06
N PRO A 759 -30.19 -20.45 -0.44
CA PRO A 759 -31.15 -20.56 -1.55
C PRO A 759 -32.51 -19.96 -1.14
N GLU A 760 -33.34 -19.54 -2.10
CA GLU A 760 -34.64 -18.90 -1.79
C GLU A 760 -35.55 -19.76 -0.91
N LYS A 761 -35.44 -21.09 -1.02
CA LYS A 761 -36.19 -22.05 -0.20
C LYS A 761 -35.81 -22.00 1.28
N ALA A 762 -34.65 -21.45 1.61
CA ALA A 762 -34.18 -21.30 2.98
C ALA A 762 -34.70 -20.03 3.67
N ALA A 763 -35.34 -19.13 2.90
CA ALA A 763 -36.01 -17.98 3.44
C ALA A 763 -37.18 -18.42 4.32
N LEU A 764 -37.29 -17.80 5.50
CA LEU A 764 -38.42 -18.01 6.39
C LEU A 764 -39.65 -17.38 5.74
N LYS A 765 -40.53 -18.21 5.18
CA LYS A 765 -41.82 -17.73 4.68
C LYS A 765 -42.54 -17.08 5.86
N ASN A 766 -42.76 -15.77 5.78
CA ASN A 766 -43.54 -15.00 6.74
C ASN A 766 -44.73 -15.84 7.22
N GLN A 767 -44.71 -16.25 8.49
CA GLN A 767 -45.93 -16.59 9.21
C GLN A 767 -46.73 -15.29 9.30
N LYS A 768 -47.40 -14.90 8.21
CA LYS A 768 -48.55 -14.02 8.31
C LYS A 768 -49.55 -14.77 9.18
N LEU A 769 -49.61 -14.36 10.44
CA LEU A 769 -50.73 -14.56 11.34
C LEU A 769 -52.02 -14.47 10.52
N LYS A 770 -52.65 -15.62 10.30
CA LYS A 770 -54.09 -15.66 10.06
C LYS A 770 -54.73 -15.20 11.37
N ALA A 771 -54.94 -13.90 11.50
CA ALA A 771 -55.97 -13.40 12.40
C ALA A 771 -57.31 -13.84 11.79
N ALA A 772 -57.98 -14.75 12.50
CA ALA A 772 -59.34 -15.17 12.23
C ALA A 772 -60.33 -14.12 12.72
#